data_AF-A0A1H1XER3-F1
#
_entry.id   AF-A0A1H1XER3-F1
#
_cell.length_a   1.000
_cell.length_b   1.000
_cell.length_c   1.000
_cell.angle_alpha   90.00
_cell.angle_beta   90.00
_cell.angle_gamma   90.00
#
_symmetry.space_group_name_H-M   'P 1'
#
loop_
_entity.id
_entity.type
_entity.pdbx_description
1 polymer ?
#
loop_
_entity_poly.entity_id
_entity_poly.type
_entity_poly.pdbx_seq_one_letter_code
_entity_poly.pdbx_strand_id
1 'polypeptide(L)'
;MKGLFLLLILCFCSVQTFYAQEDDGVVSLAIPTRNSLTFNRYTINPTFSFVREQTKYISFYNKREWVQFENAPLTYLASYSGRFGENIGAGLGLFQQNYGVLTTFGGILNFAYNATLGYDSNLTFGLNIGAYKSGVNTGNVVTNFNDPSLQNVPENFLITINPGINYGTEFLDFGVSINNLALYNLESFALIEDNPQQSVQAHVMYTGYMSSRGFFDESKFTGLLRSEFQKEETIISGVAMVTVPKGIWGQVGYNTLYGVSGGIGLNITTQIAIEYNYETAFGDLSNYGPSHEISLAYRFKNNNYYDYSRADEVTGILSTNKNRRRRVTKTPKSTVASRKSVIDAKAKADAEAQRKVEQEELVLQQQQEAEAKRIEAQKTKALAEAKAKDEKEEAERIAAQRAEMRAKIQAEQKAKEEAAAQAKLLAEQKAQEEAAAQAKLLAEQKAKEEAAAQAKLLAEQKAKEEAAAQAKLLAEQKAQEEAAAQAKLLAEQKAKEEAAAQAKLLAEQKVKEAAAQAKLLAEQKAQEEAAAQAKLLAEQQAKEEAAAQAKLLAEQKAKEEAAAQAKLLAEQKAQEEAAAQAKLLAEQKAQEEEKEEKEANVDAIANPKDALAVSMQTISKATEASKAVQNELLKQFDDIVAIKDQDLKDMKEENDLSDQGIVVQPKPFKSVTAENNKLRAIKADLDAVIKTRSEKIEELKAIYEERAAIKELALDEVTLFYKKEINRLQSEQLKANEAKSKLDLKLEAIKVATEFEKRRRIKRAAFNNEDDRYSQDRARLKKLKETTALAETPYKAEDFDFGEAQGNSIKILKNISHVESGFYLIIAVHSDVKSRDEFLRKVIASGRTNVDFFHDVNTSKYYIYYDKVDDISSANRALETKGNRPYNGKMTIVKIENQ
;
A
#
# COMPACT_ATOMS: atom_id res chain seq x y z
N MET A 1 -1.43 15.08 45.41
CA MET A 1 -0.92 14.90 44.02
C MET A 1 -1.74 13.94 43.13
N LYS A 2 -2.87 13.37 43.58
CA LYS A 2 -3.73 12.51 42.73
C LYS A 2 -4.87 13.24 42.01
N GLY A 3 -5.27 14.42 42.48
CA GLY A 3 -6.33 15.24 41.86
C GLY A 3 -5.86 16.10 40.67
N LEU A 4 -4.60 16.54 40.66
CA LEU A 4 -4.05 17.37 39.58
C LEU A 4 -3.79 16.57 38.29
N PHE A 5 -3.53 15.27 38.39
CA PHE A 5 -3.29 14.41 37.22
C PHE A 5 -4.60 14.12 36.45
N LEU A 6 -5.73 14.08 37.16
CA LEU A 6 -7.06 13.88 36.57
C LEU A 6 -7.58 15.15 35.88
N LEU A 7 -7.15 16.33 36.34
CA LEU A 7 -7.47 17.63 35.75
C LEU A 7 -6.60 17.96 34.52
N LEU A 8 -5.35 17.46 34.48
CA LEU A 8 -4.46 17.56 33.31
C LEU A 8 -4.86 16.62 32.17
N ILE A 9 -5.48 15.47 32.48
CA ILE A 9 -6.06 14.56 31.47
C ILE A 9 -7.38 15.11 30.92
N LEU A 10 -8.19 15.80 31.74
CA LEU A 10 -9.46 16.37 31.27
C LEU A 10 -9.27 17.63 30.38
N CYS A 11 -8.17 18.36 30.53
CA CYS A 11 -7.92 19.61 29.79
C CYS A 11 -7.34 19.37 28.37
N PHE A 12 -6.83 18.17 28.08
CA PHE A 12 -6.37 17.81 26.73
C PHE A 12 -7.49 17.27 25.81
N CYS A 13 -8.72 17.09 26.34
CA CYS A 13 -9.88 16.58 25.60
C CYS A 13 -10.77 17.67 24.96
N SER A 14 -10.36 18.93 24.94
CA SER A 14 -11.21 20.05 24.47
C SER A 14 -10.59 20.90 23.35
N VAL A 15 -9.72 20.31 22.52
CA VAL A 15 -9.30 20.96 21.27
C VAL A 15 -9.96 20.23 20.09
N GLN A 16 -11.16 20.68 19.73
CA GLN A 16 -11.75 20.35 18.42
C GLN A 16 -11.04 21.20 17.37
N THR A 17 -10.05 20.63 16.70
CA THR A 17 -9.61 21.11 15.38
C THR A 17 -10.52 20.49 14.33
N PHE A 18 -11.46 21.27 13.81
CA PHE A 18 -12.19 20.92 12.59
C PHE A 18 -11.22 21.01 11.42
N TYR A 19 -10.85 19.85 10.85
CA TYR A 19 -10.27 19.78 9.53
C TYR A 19 -11.40 19.43 8.55
N ALA A 20 -11.69 20.36 7.63
CA ALA A 20 -12.62 20.10 6.54
C ALA A 20 -11.98 19.08 5.57
N GLN A 21 -12.80 18.16 5.06
CA GLN A 21 -12.41 17.11 4.12
C GLN A 21 -11.74 17.72 2.87
N GLU A 22 -10.54 17.23 2.53
CA GLU A 22 -9.90 17.44 1.24
C GLU A 22 -10.63 16.64 0.14
N ASP A 23 -11.36 17.39 -0.70
CA ASP A 23 -11.41 17.41 -2.17
C ASP A 23 -11.45 16.13 -3.04
N ASP A 24 -11.56 14.91 -2.48
CA ASP A 24 -11.77 13.71 -3.29
C ASP A 24 -13.06 13.03 -2.85
N GLY A 25 -14.10 13.06 -3.69
CA GLY A 25 -15.48 12.58 -3.42
C GLY A 25 -15.61 11.06 -3.22
N VAL A 26 -14.67 10.46 -2.49
CA VAL A 26 -14.52 9.04 -2.20
C VAL A 26 -15.11 8.74 -0.82
N VAL A 27 -16.04 7.78 -0.78
CA VAL A 27 -16.57 7.26 0.48
C VAL A 27 -15.80 6.00 0.87
N SER A 28 -15.13 6.03 2.02
CA SER A 28 -14.48 4.86 2.59
C SER A 28 -15.48 3.76 2.92
N LEU A 29 -15.07 2.51 2.73
CA LEU A 29 -15.92 1.35 3.01
C LEU A 29 -16.31 1.28 4.49
N ALA A 30 -17.60 1.38 4.76
CA ALA A 30 -18.19 1.20 6.09
C ALA A 30 -19.57 0.51 5.96
N ILE A 31 -19.63 -0.80 6.18
CA ILE A 31 -20.89 -1.55 6.12
C ILE A 31 -21.58 -1.52 7.51
N PRO A 32 -22.82 -1.01 7.62
CA PRO A 32 -23.46 -0.74 8.90
C PRO A 32 -24.15 -1.98 9.53
N THR A 33 -23.50 -3.14 9.58
CA THR A 33 -24.01 -4.42 10.13
C THR A 33 -23.75 -4.59 11.64
N ARG A 34 -23.72 -3.48 12.38
CA ARG A 34 -23.28 -3.42 13.78
C ARG A 34 -24.27 -3.98 14.81
N ASN A 35 -25.54 -4.14 14.45
CA ASN A 35 -26.60 -4.48 15.40
C ASN A 35 -26.97 -5.96 15.45
N SER A 36 -26.32 -6.81 14.64
CA SER A 36 -26.59 -8.25 14.59
C SER A 36 -25.38 -9.07 15.02
N LEU A 37 -25.60 -10.01 15.94
CA LEU A 37 -24.62 -11.05 16.27
C LEU A 37 -24.92 -12.40 15.61
N THR A 38 -25.86 -12.44 14.67
CA THR A 38 -26.31 -13.68 14.02
C THR A 38 -25.76 -13.82 12.60
N PHE A 39 -25.83 -12.74 11.80
CA PHE A 39 -25.49 -12.77 10.38
C PHE A 39 -24.43 -11.74 10.03
N ASN A 40 -23.69 -11.96 8.94
CA ASN A 40 -22.69 -11.02 8.40
C ASN A 40 -21.59 -10.63 9.39
N ARG A 41 -21.34 -11.45 10.41
CA ARG A 41 -20.42 -11.11 11.51
C ARG A 41 -18.99 -10.82 11.04
N TYR A 42 -18.59 -11.36 9.89
CA TYR A 42 -17.28 -11.12 9.29
C TYR A 42 -17.02 -9.64 8.95
N THR A 43 -18.05 -8.82 8.75
CA THR A 43 -17.90 -7.37 8.56
C THR A 43 -17.72 -6.62 9.87
N ILE A 44 -18.13 -7.20 11.01
CA ILE A 44 -17.89 -6.65 12.34
C ILE A 44 -16.43 -6.92 12.75
N ASN A 45 -15.98 -8.16 12.55
CA ASN A 45 -14.59 -8.53 12.75
C ASN A 45 -14.19 -9.63 11.73
N PRO A 46 -13.03 -9.52 11.07
CA PRO A 46 -12.58 -10.49 10.06
C PRO A 46 -12.49 -11.95 10.56
N THR A 47 -12.33 -12.18 11.86
CA THR A 47 -12.23 -13.54 12.44
C THR A 47 -13.60 -14.22 12.63
N PHE A 48 -14.69 -13.46 12.58
CA PHE A 48 -16.03 -13.94 12.97
C PHE A 48 -16.73 -14.82 11.91
N SER A 49 -16.11 -15.07 10.76
CA SER A 49 -16.54 -16.18 9.89
C SER A 49 -16.20 -17.55 10.46
N PHE A 50 -15.32 -17.61 11.45
CA PHE A 50 -14.96 -18.81 12.19
C PHE A 50 -15.33 -18.75 13.68
N VAL A 51 -15.02 -17.63 14.34
CA VAL A 51 -15.17 -17.48 15.80
C VAL A 51 -16.64 -17.61 16.21
N ARG A 52 -16.94 -18.65 17.00
CA ARG A 52 -18.32 -19.00 17.41
C ARG A 52 -19.28 -19.09 16.22
N GLU A 53 -18.77 -19.48 15.04
CA GLU A 53 -19.56 -19.68 13.84
C GLU A 53 -19.52 -21.16 13.43
N GLN A 54 -20.68 -21.69 13.10
CA GLN A 54 -20.88 -23.14 12.90
C GLN A 54 -21.57 -23.46 11.60
N THR A 55 -22.41 -22.55 11.12
CA THR A 55 -23.25 -22.80 9.94
C THR A 55 -22.74 -22.00 8.77
N LYS A 56 -22.84 -22.59 7.59
CA LYS A 56 -22.73 -21.87 6.34
C LYS A 56 -24.09 -21.31 6.04
N TYR A 57 -24.16 -20.05 5.64
CA TYR A 57 -25.42 -19.44 5.25
C TYR A 57 -25.23 -18.45 4.12
N ILE A 58 -26.27 -18.35 3.29
CA ILE A 58 -26.46 -17.20 2.41
C ILE A 58 -27.35 -16.22 3.17
N SER A 59 -27.01 -14.93 3.17
CA SER A 59 -27.86 -13.90 3.75
C SER A 59 -28.06 -12.72 2.80
N PHE A 60 -29.26 -12.15 2.87
CA PHE A 60 -29.63 -10.89 2.26
C PHE A 60 -29.96 -9.91 3.36
N TYR A 61 -29.22 -8.82 3.41
CA TYR A 61 -29.29 -7.78 4.41
C TYR A 61 -29.71 -6.48 3.73
N ASN A 62 -30.67 -5.80 4.33
CA ASN A 62 -31.06 -4.46 3.97
C ASN A 62 -31.09 -3.60 5.23
N LYS A 63 -30.47 -2.41 5.17
CA LYS A 63 -30.59 -1.38 6.19
C LYS A 63 -30.95 -0.06 5.54
N ARG A 64 -32.01 0.55 6.05
CA ARG A 64 -32.38 1.92 5.74
C ARG A 64 -32.18 2.76 6.99
N GLU A 65 -31.24 3.69 6.93
CA GLU A 65 -30.98 4.62 8.03
C GLU A 65 -31.95 5.79 7.95
N TRP A 66 -32.30 6.37 9.11
CA TRP A 66 -32.95 7.68 9.19
C TRP A 66 -34.19 7.86 8.32
N VAL A 67 -35.22 7.03 8.53
CA VAL A 67 -36.37 6.92 7.62
C VAL A 67 -37.21 8.20 7.49
N GLN A 68 -37.01 9.19 8.38
CA GLN A 68 -37.67 10.50 8.29
C GLN A 68 -37.04 11.44 7.25
N PHE A 69 -35.88 11.07 6.70
CA PHE A 69 -35.18 11.86 5.69
C PHE A 69 -35.33 11.23 4.28
N GLU A 70 -35.65 12.05 3.28
CA GLU A 70 -35.64 11.62 1.88
C GLU A 70 -34.20 11.40 1.39
N ASN A 71 -33.98 10.35 0.60
CA ASN A 71 -32.64 9.94 0.15
C ASN A 71 -31.66 9.58 1.28
N ALA A 72 -32.19 9.15 2.43
CA ALA A 72 -31.40 8.63 3.53
C ALA A 72 -30.54 7.41 3.15
N PRO A 73 -29.44 7.16 3.88
CA PRO A 73 -28.53 6.07 3.57
C PRO A 73 -29.23 4.71 3.48
N LEU A 74 -28.98 4.00 2.37
CA LEU A 74 -29.59 2.71 2.08
C LEU A 74 -28.50 1.72 1.71
N THR A 75 -28.39 0.64 2.49
CA THR A 75 -27.41 -0.42 2.26
C THR A 75 -28.11 -1.74 1.92
N TYR A 76 -27.62 -2.39 0.87
CA TYR A 76 -27.91 -3.77 0.53
C TYR A 76 -26.63 -4.60 0.63
N LEU A 77 -26.71 -5.79 1.22
CA LEU A 77 -25.61 -6.74 1.29
C LEU A 77 -26.15 -8.15 1.03
N ALA A 78 -25.62 -8.82 0.02
CA ALA A 78 -25.81 -10.25 -0.21
C ALA A 78 -24.50 -10.97 0.13
N SER A 79 -24.54 -11.96 1.01
CA SER A 79 -23.34 -12.66 1.46
C SER A 79 -23.50 -14.17 1.50
N TYR A 80 -22.39 -14.87 1.34
CA TYR A 80 -22.25 -16.28 1.62
C TYR A 80 -21.05 -16.46 2.55
N SER A 81 -21.31 -16.84 3.81
CA SER A 81 -20.25 -16.94 4.81
C SER A 81 -20.49 -18.08 5.78
N GLY A 82 -19.41 -18.50 6.45
CA GLY A 82 -19.43 -19.42 7.57
C GLY A 82 -18.17 -20.26 7.65
N ARG A 83 -18.27 -21.35 8.41
CA ARG A 83 -17.16 -22.29 8.62
C ARG A 83 -17.12 -23.34 7.52
N PHE A 84 -16.01 -23.41 6.78
CA PHE A 84 -15.84 -24.34 5.65
C PHE A 84 -15.01 -25.59 5.97
N GLY A 85 -14.17 -25.52 7.00
CA GLY A 85 -13.39 -26.66 7.49
C GLY A 85 -13.21 -26.63 9.01
N GLU A 86 -12.38 -27.53 9.52
CA GLU A 86 -12.06 -27.59 10.95
C GLU A 86 -11.38 -26.32 11.45
N ASN A 87 -10.50 -25.73 10.64
CA ASN A 87 -9.72 -24.54 11.03
C ASN A 87 -9.93 -23.36 10.08
N ILE A 88 -10.94 -23.42 9.22
CA ILE A 88 -11.13 -22.44 8.13
C ILE A 88 -12.56 -21.88 8.15
N GLY A 89 -12.65 -20.55 8.27
CA GLY A 89 -13.83 -19.74 7.97
C GLY A 89 -13.59 -18.94 6.69
N ALA A 90 -14.65 -18.70 5.93
CA ALA A 90 -14.57 -17.84 4.74
C ALA A 90 -15.89 -17.10 4.54
N GLY A 91 -15.84 -16.00 3.79
CA GLY A 91 -17.00 -15.23 3.41
C GLY A 91 -16.81 -14.53 2.08
N LEU A 92 -17.89 -14.42 1.32
CA LEU A 92 -18.00 -13.58 0.14
C LEU A 92 -19.22 -12.69 0.32
N GLY A 93 -19.05 -11.38 0.26
CA GLY A 93 -20.13 -10.40 0.28
C GLY A 93 -20.13 -9.55 -0.97
N LEU A 94 -21.31 -9.20 -1.47
CA LEU A 94 -21.55 -8.17 -2.48
C LEU A 94 -22.46 -7.13 -1.85
N PHE A 95 -22.09 -5.87 -1.95
CA PHE A 95 -22.83 -4.79 -1.32
C PHE A 95 -23.06 -3.61 -2.28
N GLN A 96 -24.14 -2.90 -2.01
CA GLN A 96 -24.43 -1.61 -2.60
C GLN A 96 -24.85 -0.65 -1.47
N GLN A 97 -24.22 0.52 -1.41
CA GLN A 97 -24.56 1.58 -0.48
C GLN A 97 -24.92 2.84 -1.27
N ASN A 98 -26.06 3.43 -0.97
CA ASN A 98 -26.51 4.68 -1.56
C ASN A 98 -26.54 5.73 -0.45
N TYR A 99 -25.79 6.82 -0.60
CA TYR A 99 -25.76 7.98 0.27
C TYR A 99 -26.19 9.20 -0.53
N GLY A 100 -27.49 9.49 -0.56
CA GLY A 100 -28.02 10.53 -1.44
C GLY A 100 -27.71 10.24 -2.92
N VAL A 101 -26.88 11.09 -3.52
CA VAL A 101 -26.41 10.95 -4.91
C VAL A 101 -25.15 10.08 -5.03
N LEU A 102 -24.44 9.78 -3.94
CA LEU A 102 -23.27 8.91 -3.96
C LEU A 102 -23.72 7.45 -3.94
N THR A 103 -23.15 6.64 -4.83
CA THR A 103 -23.40 5.20 -4.89
C THR A 103 -22.07 4.46 -4.84
N THR A 104 -21.99 3.51 -3.93
CA THR A 104 -20.84 2.63 -3.75
C THR A 104 -21.28 1.20 -3.99
N PHE A 105 -20.60 0.51 -4.90
CA PHE A 105 -20.88 -0.90 -5.22
C PHE A 105 -19.59 -1.70 -5.20
N GLY A 106 -19.61 -2.86 -4.54
CA GLY A 106 -18.43 -3.70 -4.50
C GLY A 106 -18.63 -5.02 -3.80
N GLY A 107 -17.50 -5.67 -3.50
CA GLY A 107 -17.48 -6.95 -2.82
C GLY A 107 -16.44 -7.00 -1.71
N ILE A 108 -16.65 -7.93 -0.77
CA ILE A 108 -15.74 -8.26 0.31
C ILE A 108 -15.43 -9.75 0.26
N LEU A 109 -14.15 -10.07 0.22
CA LEU A 109 -13.63 -11.41 0.47
C LEU A 109 -13.13 -11.49 1.91
N ASN A 110 -13.61 -12.49 2.63
CA ASN A 110 -13.19 -12.80 3.98
C ASN A 110 -12.53 -14.17 4.04
N PHE A 111 -11.42 -14.26 4.76
CA PHE A 111 -10.78 -15.51 5.12
C PHE A 111 -10.38 -15.49 6.59
N ALA A 112 -10.71 -16.55 7.32
CA ALA A 112 -10.31 -16.73 8.71
C ALA A 112 -9.67 -18.11 8.92
N TYR A 113 -8.52 -18.13 9.59
CA TYR A 113 -7.78 -19.33 9.92
C TYR A 113 -7.62 -19.46 11.43
N ASN A 114 -8.00 -20.61 11.98
CA ASN A 114 -7.92 -20.89 13.41
C ASN A 114 -6.77 -21.84 13.73
N ALA A 115 -5.84 -21.37 14.55
CA ALA A 115 -4.78 -22.18 15.14
C ALA A 115 -5.20 -22.64 16.54
N THR A 116 -5.35 -23.94 16.74
CA THR A 116 -5.62 -24.54 18.06
C THR A 116 -4.34 -24.53 18.90
N LEU A 117 -4.37 -23.87 20.06
CA LEU A 117 -3.22 -23.80 20.98
C LEU A 117 -3.32 -24.84 22.11
N GLY A 118 -4.54 -25.21 22.49
CA GLY A 118 -4.83 -26.22 23.50
C GLY A 118 -6.25 -26.77 23.37
N TYR A 119 -6.74 -27.49 24.38
CA TYR A 119 -8.09 -28.05 24.38
C TYR A 119 -9.18 -26.97 24.34
N ASP A 120 -9.01 -25.93 25.17
CA ASP A 120 -9.99 -24.85 25.33
C ASP A 120 -9.44 -23.49 24.87
N SER A 121 -8.31 -23.46 24.15
CA SER A 121 -7.69 -22.22 23.69
C SER A 121 -7.34 -22.26 22.22
N ASN A 122 -7.67 -21.18 21.52
CA ASN A 122 -7.42 -21.03 20.10
C ASN A 122 -7.06 -19.59 19.73
N LEU A 123 -6.34 -19.44 18.62
CA LEU A 123 -5.93 -18.17 18.06
C LEU A 123 -6.39 -18.12 16.61
N THR A 124 -7.36 -17.26 16.31
CA THR A 124 -7.92 -17.06 14.98
C THR A 124 -7.34 -15.82 14.33
N PHE A 125 -6.82 -15.96 13.12
CA PHE A 125 -6.41 -14.87 12.24
C PHE A 125 -7.49 -14.66 11.19
N GLY A 126 -7.79 -13.40 10.86
CA GLY A 126 -8.82 -13.03 9.90
C GLY A 126 -8.33 -11.93 8.98
N LEU A 127 -8.82 -11.93 7.74
CA LEU A 127 -8.52 -10.92 6.74
C LEU A 127 -9.76 -10.64 5.90
N ASN A 128 -10.16 -9.36 5.82
CA ASN A 128 -11.12 -8.88 4.85
C ASN A 128 -10.41 -8.06 3.77
N ILE A 129 -10.63 -8.42 2.52
CA ILE A 129 -10.21 -7.63 1.35
C ILE A 129 -11.49 -7.13 0.67
N GLY A 130 -11.67 -5.81 0.61
CA GLY A 130 -12.78 -5.18 -0.10
C GLY A 130 -12.30 -4.57 -1.42
N ALA A 131 -13.09 -4.73 -2.48
CA ALA A 131 -12.87 -4.06 -3.76
C ALA A 131 -14.19 -3.44 -4.22
N TYR A 132 -14.21 -2.14 -4.46
CA TYR A 132 -15.44 -1.41 -4.69
C TYR A 132 -15.24 -0.15 -5.52
N LYS A 133 -16.29 0.24 -6.21
CA LYS A 133 -16.37 1.47 -7.00
C LYS A 133 -17.24 2.47 -6.24
N SER A 134 -16.77 3.70 -6.11
CA SER A 134 -17.49 4.80 -5.46
C SER A 134 -17.57 5.99 -6.41
N GLY A 135 -18.77 6.54 -6.61
CA GLY A 135 -18.96 7.70 -7.47
C GLY A 135 -20.34 8.33 -7.32
N VAL A 136 -20.56 9.43 -8.03
CA VAL A 136 -21.84 10.13 -8.08
C VAL A 136 -22.76 9.45 -9.09
N ASN A 137 -23.94 9.05 -8.65
CA ASN A 137 -25.02 8.56 -9.50
C ASN A 137 -25.82 9.73 -10.06
N THR A 138 -25.49 10.11 -11.29
CA THR A 138 -26.12 11.23 -12.03
C THR A 138 -27.62 11.04 -12.26
N GLY A 139 -28.11 9.79 -12.31
CA GLY A 139 -29.54 9.49 -12.44
C GLY A 139 -30.37 9.89 -11.22
N ASN A 140 -29.74 10.02 -10.05
CA ASN A 140 -30.39 10.50 -8.82
C ASN A 140 -30.24 12.02 -8.62
N VAL A 141 -29.52 12.72 -9.50
CA VAL A 141 -29.34 14.17 -9.38
C VAL A 141 -30.52 14.87 -10.02
N VAL A 142 -31.29 15.59 -9.20
CA VAL A 142 -32.39 16.44 -9.68
C VAL A 142 -31.84 17.83 -9.96
N THR A 143 -31.72 18.19 -11.24
CA THR A 143 -31.30 19.52 -11.65
C THR A 143 -32.41 20.24 -12.43
N ASN A 144 -32.51 21.56 -12.24
CA ASN A 144 -33.43 22.39 -13.03
C ASN A 144 -32.94 22.61 -14.47
N PHE A 145 -31.66 22.36 -14.73
CA PHE A 145 -30.99 22.48 -16.01
C PHE A 145 -29.87 21.43 -16.10
N ASN A 146 -29.54 20.97 -17.31
CA ASN A 146 -28.49 19.97 -17.50
C ASN A 146 -27.12 20.60 -17.18
N ASP A 147 -26.45 20.14 -16.11
CA ASP A 147 -25.16 20.66 -15.67
C ASP A 147 -24.01 19.83 -16.31
N PRO A 148 -23.16 20.44 -17.16
CA PRO A 148 -22.03 19.74 -17.78
C PRO A 148 -21.01 19.17 -16.77
N SER A 149 -20.92 19.71 -15.55
CA SER A 149 -20.02 19.17 -14.51
C SER A 149 -20.42 17.77 -14.04
N LEU A 150 -21.70 17.41 -14.17
CA LEU A 150 -22.21 16.09 -13.84
C LEU A 150 -21.95 15.05 -14.95
N GLN A 151 -21.48 15.46 -16.13
CA GLN A 151 -21.28 14.54 -17.27
C GLN A 151 -19.96 13.76 -17.17
N ASN A 152 -18.99 14.25 -16.42
CA ASN A 152 -17.65 13.67 -16.27
C ASN A 152 -17.24 13.50 -14.81
N VAL A 153 -18.16 13.12 -13.91
CA VAL A 153 -17.78 12.86 -12.52
C VAL A 153 -16.94 11.58 -12.47
N PRO A 154 -15.69 11.62 -11.98
CA PRO A 154 -14.85 10.44 -11.90
C PRO A 154 -15.43 9.42 -10.91
N GLU A 155 -15.30 8.13 -11.23
CA GLU A 155 -15.78 7.04 -10.40
C GLU A 155 -14.59 6.23 -9.86
N ASN A 156 -14.18 6.47 -8.63
CA ASN A 156 -12.98 5.86 -8.07
C ASN A 156 -13.14 4.36 -7.78
N PHE A 157 -12.22 3.53 -8.26
CA PHE A 157 -12.11 2.12 -7.89
C PHE A 157 -11.08 1.91 -6.77
N LEU A 158 -11.55 1.36 -5.65
CA LEU A 158 -10.84 1.31 -4.38
C LEU A 158 -10.66 -0.12 -3.89
N ILE A 159 -9.50 -0.39 -3.31
CA ILE A 159 -9.19 -1.65 -2.62
C ILE A 159 -8.88 -1.35 -1.15
N THR A 160 -9.53 -2.07 -0.24
CA THR A 160 -9.32 -1.97 1.22
C THR A 160 -8.87 -3.29 1.82
N ILE A 161 -8.01 -3.22 2.83
CA ILE A 161 -7.49 -4.37 3.58
C ILE A 161 -7.80 -4.19 5.07
N ASN A 162 -8.38 -5.22 5.70
CA ASN A 162 -8.78 -5.18 7.11
C ASN A 162 -8.34 -6.49 7.80
N PRO A 163 -7.18 -6.52 8.45
CA PRO A 163 -6.74 -7.68 9.23
C PRO A 163 -7.39 -7.72 10.62
N GLY A 164 -7.46 -8.92 11.20
CA GLY A 164 -7.90 -9.14 12.57
C GLY A 164 -7.28 -10.37 13.20
N ILE A 165 -7.14 -10.35 14.52
CA ILE A 165 -6.66 -11.46 15.34
C ILE A 165 -7.61 -11.60 16.53
N ASN A 166 -7.91 -12.84 16.91
CA ASN A 166 -8.78 -13.14 18.03
C ASN A 166 -8.25 -14.33 18.83
N TYR A 167 -8.14 -14.17 20.15
CA TYR A 167 -7.77 -15.23 21.08
C TYR A 167 -9.04 -15.73 21.80
N GLY A 168 -9.42 -16.97 21.51
CA GLY A 168 -10.60 -17.61 22.08
C GLY A 168 -10.25 -18.59 23.19
N THR A 169 -11.06 -18.58 24.25
CA THR A 169 -11.06 -19.56 25.34
C THR A 169 -12.34 -20.42 25.26
N GLU A 170 -12.71 -21.14 26.33
CA GLU A 170 -14.00 -21.86 26.38
C GLU A 170 -15.21 -20.93 26.21
N PHE A 171 -15.21 -19.77 26.90
CA PHE A 171 -16.37 -18.85 26.96
C PHE A 171 -16.06 -17.40 26.55
N LEU A 172 -14.79 -16.98 26.59
CA LEU A 172 -14.36 -15.61 26.29
C LEU A 172 -13.54 -15.57 25.02
N ASP A 173 -13.76 -14.54 24.21
CA ASP A 173 -12.98 -14.24 23.02
C ASP A 173 -12.48 -12.79 23.09
N PHE A 174 -11.17 -12.59 22.88
CA PHE A 174 -10.51 -11.28 22.92
C PHE A 174 -9.86 -11.01 21.57
N GLY A 175 -10.27 -9.94 20.88
CA GLY A 175 -9.74 -9.69 19.55
C GLY A 175 -9.44 -8.23 19.26
N VAL A 176 -8.53 -8.05 18.31
CA VAL A 176 -8.11 -6.76 17.77
C VAL A 176 -8.20 -6.84 16.25
N SER A 177 -8.75 -5.80 15.62
CA SER A 177 -8.77 -5.68 14.16
C SER A 177 -8.49 -4.25 13.74
N ILE A 178 -8.01 -4.08 12.52
CA ILE A 178 -7.79 -2.76 11.93
C ILE A 178 -8.72 -2.64 10.72
N ASN A 179 -9.57 -1.63 10.71
CA ASN A 179 -10.40 -1.30 9.56
C ASN A 179 -9.69 -0.28 8.68
N ASN A 180 -9.81 -0.47 7.37
CA ASN A 180 -9.19 0.33 6.34
C ASN A 180 -7.69 0.57 6.59
N LEU A 181 -6.93 -0.49 6.91
CA LEU A 181 -5.48 -0.42 7.15
C LEU A 181 -4.76 0.22 5.96
N ALA A 182 -5.15 -0.19 4.76
CA ALA A 182 -4.70 0.41 3.51
C ALA A 182 -5.92 0.61 2.61
N LEU A 183 -6.09 1.81 2.06
CA LEU A 183 -7.10 2.14 1.07
C LEU A 183 -6.41 2.64 -0.19
N TYR A 184 -6.39 1.82 -1.23
CA TYR A 184 -5.67 2.10 -2.47
C TYR A 184 -6.65 2.45 -3.59
N ASN A 185 -6.45 3.59 -4.24
CA ASN A 185 -7.20 4.00 -5.42
C ASN A 185 -6.47 3.49 -6.68
N LEU A 186 -7.09 2.58 -7.42
CA LEU A 186 -6.51 2.00 -8.65
C LEU A 186 -6.45 3.01 -9.80
N GLU A 187 -7.26 4.07 -9.79
CA GLU A 187 -7.30 5.05 -10.87
C GLU A 187 -6.17 6.08 -10.72
N SER A 188 -5.95 6.57 -9.49
CA SER A 188 -4.83 7.46 -9.19
C SER A 188 -3.52 6.72 -8.86
N PHE A 189 -3.57 5.39 -8.72
CA PHE A 189 -2.47 4.54 -8.25
C PHE A 189 -1.85 5.00 -6.93
N ALA A 190 -2.63 5.70 -6.10
CA ALA A 190 -2.19 6.28 -4.84
C ALA A 190 -2.88 5.62 -3.65
N LEU A 191 -2.16 5.57 -2.53
CA LEU A 191 -2.75 5.25 -1.23
C LEU A 191 -3.46 6.50 -0.71
N ILE A 192 -4.69 6.34 -0.23
CA ILE A 192 -5.40 7.43 0.46
C ILE A 192 -4.84 7.52 1.87
N GLU A 193 -4.03 8.55 2.13
CA GLU A 193 -3.33 8.73 3.41
C GLU A 193 -4.24 9.26 4.51
N ASP A 194 -5.20 10.13 4.19
CA ASP A 194 -6.14 10.68 5.18
C ASP A 194 -7.53 10.02 5.06
N ASN A 195 -7.71 8.91 5.79
CA ASN A 195 -8.98 8.19 5.85
C ASN A 195 -9.62 8.33 7.23
N PRO A 196 -10.70 9.12 7.40
CA PRO A 196 -11.36 9.28 8.70
C PRO A 196 -12.03 7.99 9.20
N GLN A 197 -12.36 7.06 8.30
CA GLN A 197 -12.93 5.74 8.62
C GLN A 197 -11.86 4.67 8.88
N GLN A 198 -10.57 5.04 8.91
CA GLN A 198 -9.52 4.14 9.39
C GLN A 198 -9.64 4.00 10.91
N SER A 199 -9.68 2.76 11.40
CA SER A 199 -9.87 2.53 12.83
C SER A 199 -9.17 1.30 13.36
N VAL A 200 -8.75 1.38 14.62
CA VAL A 200 -8.30 0.20 15.39
C VAL A 200 -9.45 -0.21 16.30
N GLN A 201 -9.84 -1.47 16.22
CA GLN A 201 -10.93 -2.04 17.00
C GLN A 201 -10.39 -3.05 17.99
N ALA A 202 -10.84 -2.97 19.24
CA ALA A 202 -10.62 -3.99 20.26
C ALA A 202 -11.97 -4.47 20.78
N HIS A 203 -12.12 -5.78 20.99
CA HIS A 203 -13.36 -6.35 21.49
C HIS A 203 -13.13 -7.48 22.51
N VAL A 204 -14.14 -7.66 23.35
CA VAL A 204 -14.31 -8.79 24.25
C VAL A 204 -15.69 -9.37 24.01
N MET A 205 -15.75 -10.67 23.75
CA MET A 205 -17.00 -11.40 23.58
C MET A 205 -17.11 -12.50 24.62
N TYR A 206 -18.27 -12.61 25.26
CA TYR A 206 -18.61 -13.71 26.15
C TYR A 206 -19.74 -14.53 25.53
N THR A 207 -19.57 -15.85 25.48
CA THR A 207 -20.61 -16.80 25.05
C THR A 207 -20.80 -17.85 26.12
N GLY A 208 -22.02 -17.97 26.66
CA GLY A 208 -22.36 -18.93 27.70
C GLY A 208 -23.72 -19.60 27.45
N TYR A 209 -23.96 -20.72 28.14
CA TYR A 209 -25.22 -21.46 28.05
C TYR A 209 -25.96 -21.41 29.38
N MET A 210 -27.26 -21.18 29.31
CA MET A 210 -28.16 -21.10 30.45
C MET A 210 -28.96 -22.39 30.53
N SER A 211 -28.83 -23.09 31.66
CA SER A 211 -29.69 -24.23 31.99
C SER A 211 -30.83 -23.74 32.89
N SER A 212 -32.05 -23.70 32.36
CA SER A 212 -33.24 -23.29 33.12
C SER A 212 -34.41 -24.22 32.82
N ARG A 213 -35.41 -24.26 33.69
CA ARG A 213 -36.62 -25.06 33.44
C ARG A 213 -37.61 -24.25 32.60
N GLY A 214 -37.98 -24.73 31.41
CA GLY A 214 -39.09 -24.15 30.64
C GLY A 214 -38.68 -23.65 29.25
N PHE A 215 -39.12 -22.44 28.88
CA PHE A 215 -38.89 -21.88 27.54
C PHE A 215 -37.41 -21.56 27.26
N PHE A 216 -36.67 -21.13 28.28
CA PHE A 216 -35.26 -20.73 28.20
C PHE A 216 -34.28 -21.86 28.55
N ASP A 217 -34.72 -23.12 28.46
CA ASP A 217 -33.81 -24.27 28.65
C ASP A 217 -32.78 -24.31 27.52
N GLU A 218 -31.53 -24.64 27.84
CA GLU A 218 -30.39 -24.67 26.90
C GLU A 218 -30.21 -23.38 26.07
N SER A 219 -30.61 -22.22 26.61
CA SER A 219 -30.49 -20.94 25.88
C SER A 219 -29.05 -20.44 25.86
N LYS A 220 -28.63 -19.90 24.73
CA LYS A 220 -27.29 -19.31 24.55
C LYS A 220 -27.34 -17.81 24.79
N PHE A 221 -26.46 -17.32 25.65
CA PHE A 221 -26.20 -15.90 25.83
C PHE A 221 -24.89 -15.53 25.15
N THR A 222 -24.91 -14.45 24.37
CA THR A 222 -23.71 -13.86 23.76
C THR A 222 -23.69 -12.37 24.04
N GLY A 223 -22.62 -11.87 24.66
CA GLY A 223 -22.37 -10.45 24.86
C GLY A 223 -21.09 -10.03 24.17
N LEU A 224 -21.13 -8.99 23.34
CA LEU A 224 -19.99 -8.39 22.67
C LEU A 224 -19.82 -6.95 23.17
N LEU A 225 -18.65 -6.62 23.68
CA LEU A 225 -18.23 -5.25 24.00
C LEU A 225 -17.07 -4.87 23.08
N ARG A 226 -17.13 -3.70 22.46
CA ARG A 226 -16.14 -3.24 21.48
C ARG A 226 -15.84 -1.75 21.64
N SER A 227 -14.56 -1.42 21.51
CA SER A 227 -14.05 -0.05 21.39
C SER A 227 -13.39 0.12 20.03
N GLU A 228 -13.78 1.16 19.31
CA GLU A 228 -13.26 1.52 18.00
C GLU A 228 -12.62 2.91 18.09
N PHE A 229 -11.34 2.99 17.77
CA PHE A 229 -10.54 4.20 17.83
C PHE A 229 -10.33 4.73 16.41
N GLN A 230 -11.04 5.81 16.06
CA GLN A 230 -10.89 6.55 14.80
C GLN A 230 -10.02 7.80 15.03
N LYS A 231 -9.62 8.48 13.96
CA LYS A 231 -8.78 9.69 14.02
C LYS A 231 -9.44 10.83 14.81
N GLU A 232 -10.76 10.98 14.67
CA GLU A 232 -11.53 12.11 15.23
C GLU A 232 -12.38 11.73 16.44
N GLU A 233 -12.78 10.46 16.58
CA GLU A 233 -13.66 10.01 17.66
C GLU A 233 -13.37 8.58 18.14
N THR A 234 -13.81 8.27 19.35
CA THR A 234 -13.78 6.90 19.90
C THR A 234 -15.20 6.40 20.09
N ILE A 235 -15.53 5.30 19.40
CA ILE A 235 -16.86 4.70 19.42
C ILE A 235 -16.85 3.49 20.36
N ILE A 236 -17.71 3.51 21.38
CA ILE A 236 -17.91 2.38 22.28
C ILE A 236 -19.25 1.74 21.94
N SER A 237 -19.24 0.42 21.75
CA SER A 237 -20.44 -0.35 21.42
C SER A 237 -20.55 -1.63 22.23
N GLY A 238 -21.76 -1.98 22.61
CA GLY A 238 -22.06 -3.21 23.33
C GLY A 238 -23.35 -3.84 22.79
N VAL A 239 -23.34 -5.13 22.51
CA VAL A 239 -24.51 -5.89 22.05
C VAL A 239 -24.66 -7.14 22.90
N ALA A 240 -25.85 -7.38 23.44
CA ALA A 240 -26.20 -8.59 24.16
C ALA A 240 -27.33 -9.32 23.44
N MET A 241 -27.18 -10.62 23.25
CA MET A 241 -28.11 -11.49 22.53
C MET A 241 -28.44 -12.73 23.37
N VAL A 242 -29.72 -13.10 23.41
CA VAL A 242 -30.20 -14.37 23.96
C VAL A 242 -30.84 -15.17 22.83
N THR A 243 -30.30 -16.36 22.56
CA THR A 243 -30.83 -17.31 21.58
C THR A 243 -31.46 -18.50 22.28
N VAL A 244 -32.72 -18.78 21.95
CA VAL A 244 -33.49 -19.91 22.47
C VAL A 244 -33.47 -21.06 21.45
N PRO A 245 -33.24 -22.32 21.86
CA PRO A 245 -33.17 -23.48 20.95
C PRO A 245 -34.42 -23.70 20.08
N LYS A 246 -35.55 -23.11 20.49
CA LYS A 246 -36.82 -23.08 19.73
C LYS A 246 -36.78 -22.22 18.47
N GLY A 247 -35.64 -21.61 18.15
CA GLY A 247 -35.47 -20.82 16.93
C GLY A 247 -35.88 -19.37 17.06
N ILE A 248 -35.78 -18.81 18.26
CA ILE A 248 -36.06 -17.39 18.52
C ILE A 248 -34.84 -16.79 19.19
N TRP A 249 -34.43 -15.60 18.79
CA TRP A 249 -33.43 -14.82 19.51
C TRP A 249 -33.88 -13.37 19.64
N GLY A 250 -33.41 -12.72 20.69
CA GLY A 250 -33.57 -11.29 20.92
C GLY A 250 -32.21 -10.69 21.22
N GLN A 251 -31.98 -9.47 20.73
CA GLN A 251 -30.75 -8.74 20.94
C GLN A 251 -31.02 -7.27 21.28
N VAL A 252 -30.17 -6.71 22.12
CA VAL A 252 -30.18 -5.30 22.50
C VAL A 252 -28.78 -4.76 22.39
N GLY A 253 -28.65 -3.54 21.88
CA GLY A 253 -27.38 -2.90 21.63
C GLY A 253 -27.36 -1.46 22.08
N TYR A 254 -26.15 -0.99 22.38
CA TYR A 254 -25.84 0.41 22.65
C TYR A 254 -24.59 0.78 21.87
N ASN A 255 -24.61 1.94 21.24
CA ASN A 255 -23.51 2.53 20.50
C ASN A 255 -23.44 4.02 20.84
N THR A 256 -22.27 4.53 21.18
CA THR A 256 -22.10 5.94 21.55
C THR A 256 -22.43 6.91 20.43
N LEU A 257 -22.24 6.51 19.17
CA LEU A 257 -22.53 7.33 17.98
C LEU A 257 -23.96 7.09 17.47
N TYR A 258 -24.39 5.84 17.34
CA TYR A 258 -25.66 5.48 16.70
C TYR A 258 -26.84 5.24 17.66
N GLY A 259 -26.62 5.34 18.98
CA GLY A 259 -27.65 5.22 20.01
C GLY A 259 -27.98 3.77 20.40
N VAL A 260 -29.25 3.50 20.71
CA VAL A 260 -29.72 2.17 21.15
C VAL A 260 -30.33 1.39 20.01
N SER A 261 -30.10 0.08 20.02
CA SER A 261 -30.71 -0.85 19.09
C SER A 261 -31.42 -2.00 19.82
N GLY A 262 -32.47 -2.51 19.19
CA GLY A 262 -33.25 -3.64 19.65
C GLY A 262 -33.66 -4.51 18.48
N GLY A 263 -33.51 -5.81 18.64
CA GLY A 263 -33.65 -6.76 17.55
C GLY A 263 -34.33 -8.05 17.97
N ILE A 264 -35.10 -8.62 17.05
CA ILE A 264 -35.67 -9.96 17.20
C ILE A 264 -35.42 -10.76 15.93
N GLY A 265 -35.21 -12.04 16.08
CA GLY A 265 -35.11 -12.95 14.95
C GLY A 265 -35.73 -14.30 15.23
N LEU A 266 -36.12 -14.95 14.13
CA LEU A 266 -36.86 -16.19 14.15
C LEU A 266 -36.44 -17.12 13.00
N ASN A 267 -36.33 -18.40 13.33
CA ASN A 267 -36.16 -19.48 12.37
C ASN A 267 -37.54 -19.95 11.89
N ILE A 268 -37.93 -19.52 10.69
CA ILE A 268 -39.17 -19.98 10.04
C ILE A 268 -39.10 -21.49 9.85
N THR A 269 -37.98 -21.98 9.34
CA THR A 269 -37.64 -23.41 9.25
C THR A 269 -36.25 -23.64 9.84
N THR A 270 -35.77 -24.89 9.89
CA THR A 270 -34.37 -25.17 10.32
C THR A 270 -33.32 -24.59 9.36
N GLN A 271 -33.73 -24.06 8.21
CA GLN A 271 -32.84 -23.51 7.18
C GLN A 271 -33.14 -22.03 6.92
N ILE A 272 -34.40 -21.60 6.99
CA ILE A 272 -34.77 -20.21 6.70
C ILE A 272 -34.92 -19.45 8.02
N ALA A 273 -34.21 -18.33 8.11
CA ALA A 273 -34.18 -17.45 9.26
C ALA A 273 -34.40 -16.00 8.83
N ILE A 274 -35.13 -15.24 9.63
CA ILE A 274 -35.35 -13.81 9.42
C ILE A 274 -35.03 -13.04 10.71
N GLU A 275 -34.42 -11.88 10.57
CA GLU A 275 -34.09 -10.97 11.67
C GLU A 275 -34.55 -9.56 11.31
N TYR A 276 -35.07 -8.85 12.32
CA TYR A 276 -35.42 -7.45 12.22
C TYR A 276 -34.78 -6.69 13.38
N ASN A 277 -34.03 -5.62 13.07
CA ASN A 277 -33.47 -4.71 14.06
C ASN A 277 -34.01 -3.30 13.86
N TYR A 278 -34.18 -2.62 14.99
CA TYR A 278 -34.56 -1.22 15.09
C TYR A 278 -33.46 -0.49 15.82
N GLU A 279 -32.97 0.62 15.27
CA GLU A 279 -31.94 1.47 15.86
C GLU A 279 -32.48 2.90 15.95
N THR A 280 -32.29 3.53 17.12
CA THR A 280 -32.66 4.92 17.34
C THR A 280 -31.48 5.67 17.94
N ALA A 281 -31.10 6.75 17.28
CA ALA A 281 -29.98 7.58 17.69
C ALA A 281 -30.33 8.49 18.86
N PHE A 282 -29.31 8.87 19.62
CA PHE A 282 -29.39 9.87 20.69
C PHE A 282 -28.61 11.13 20.28
N GLY A 283 -28.85 12.26 20.98
CA GLY A 283 -28.15 13.52 20.70
C GLY A 283 -28.53 14.13 19.36
N ASP A 284 -27.56 14.68 18.64
CA ASP A 284 -27.76 15.44 17.40
C ASP A 284 -28.38 14.59 16.28
N LEU A 285 -28.12 13.27 16.30
CA LEU A 285 -28.65 12.33 15.32
C LEU A 285 -30.11 11.92 15.58
N SER A 286 -30.70 12.29 16.72
CA SER A 286 -32.08 11.90 17.07
C SER A 286 -33.14 12.53 16.16
N ASN A 287 -32.83 13.67 15.53
CA ASN A 287 -33.74 14.39 14.65
C ASN A 287 -33.94 13.74 13.27
N TYR A 288 -33.11 12.76 12.90
CA TYR A 288 -33.17 12.09 11.60
C TYR A 288 -34.09 10.86 11.59
N GLY A 289 -34.68 10.50 12.73
CA GLY A 289 -35.60 9.38 12.87
C GLY A 289 -34.89 8.02 12.98
N PRO A 290 -35.68 6.93 13.09
CA PRO A 290 -35.13 5.61 13.33
C PRO A 290 -34.56 4.95 12.08
N SER A 291 -33.70 3.97 12.31
CA SER A 291 -33.10 3.10 11.31
C SER A 291 -33.68 1.69 11.43
N HIS A 292 -33.97 1.07 10.29
CA HIS A 292 -34.55 -0.27 10.23
C HIS A 292 -33.62 -1.22 9.47
N GLU A 293 -33.43 -2.42 10.02
CA GLU A 293 -32.62 -3.48 9.43
C GLU A 293 -33.44 -4.74 9.28
N ILE A 294 -33.33 -5.38 8.11
CA ILE A 294 -33.97 -6.65 7.81
C ILE A 294 -32.90 -7.58 7.26
N SER A 295 -32.78 -8.77 7.85
CA SER A 295 -31.92 -9.84 7.34
C SER A 295 -32.73 -11.10 7.05
N LEU A 296 -32.59 -11.66 5.86
CA LEU A 296 -33.12 -12.96 5.48
C LEU A 296 -31.95 -13.90 5.21
N ALA A 297 -31.93 -15.06 5.84
CA ALA A 297 -30.83 -16.02 5.70
C ALA A 297 -31.32 -17.44 5.41
N TYR A 298 -30.56 -18.15 4.59
CA TYR A 298 -30.69 -19.58 4.32
C TYR A 298 -29.45 -20.32 4.84
N ARG A 299 -29.62 -21.10 5.90
CA ARG A 299 -28.61 -21.94 6.55
C ARG A 299 -28.54 -23.32 5.90
N PHE A 300 -27.33 -23.72 5.56
CA PHE A 300 -27.06 -25.07 5.08
C PHE A 300 -26.88 -26.02 6.26
N LYS A 301 -27.43 -27.23 6.13
CA LYS A 301 -27.21 -28.29 7.12
C LYS A 301 -25.74 -28.67 7.13
N ASN A 302 -25.12 -28.63 8.30
CA ASN A 302 -23.74 -29.05 8.46
C ASN A 302 -23.71 -30.56 8.77
N ASN A 303 -23.03 -31.34 7.93
CA ASN A 303 -22.87 -32.79 8.13
C ASN A 303 -21.61 -33.14 8.94
N ASN A 304 -20.76 -32.15 9.24
CA ASN A 304 -19.51 -32.35 9.95
C ASN A 304 -19.71 -32.04 11.45
N TYR A 305 -19.29 -32.98 12.31
CA TYR A 305 -19.32 -32.83 13.75
C TYR A 305 -17.97 -32.27 14.23
N TYR A 306 -17.86 -30.98 14.50
CA TYR A 306 -16.72 -30.42 15.24
C TYR A 306 -17.00 -30.52 16.76
N ASP A 307 -16.01 -30.69 17.62
CA ASP A 307 -16.26 -30.88 19.06
C ASP A 307 -16.92 -29.66 19.74
N TYR A 308 -16.77 -28.47 19.15
CA TYR A 308 -17.47 -27.24 19.53
C TYR A 308 -18.94 -27.14 19.03
N SER A 309 -19.42 -28.11 18.22
CA SER A 309 -20.70 -28.01 17.47
C SER A 309 -21.89 -28.72 18.11
N ARG A 310 -21.71 -29.42 19.24
CA ARG A 310 -22.79 -30.28 19.76
C ARG A 310 -23.94 -29.51 20.41
N ALA A 311 -23.79 -28.22 20.72
CA ALA A 311 -24.67 -27.47 21.61
C ALA A 311 -25.65 -26.49 20.93
N ASP A 312 -25.60 -26.33 19.60
CA ASP A 312 -26.24 -25.21 18.90
C ASP A 312 -27.25 -25.64 17.80
N GLU A 313 -27.74 -26.89 17.84
CA GLU A 313 -28.80 -27.34 16.92
C GLU A 313 -30.11 -26.57 17.20
N VAL A 314 -30.37 -25.53 16.40
CA VAL A 314 -31.57 -24.69 16.54
C VAL A 314 -32.74 -25.26 15.72
N THR A 315 -33.91 -25.40 16.35
CA THR A 315 -35.14 -25.84 15.69
C THR A 315 -35.86 -24.68 14.98
N GLY A 316 -36.70 -24.97 13.99
CA GLY A 316 -37.56 -23.99 13.32
C GLY A 316 -38.98 -24.02 13.87
N ILE A 317 -39.67 -22.89 13.87
CA ILE A 317 -41.05 -22.75 14.40
C ILE A 317 -42.03 -23.66 13.64
N LEU A 318 -41.82 -23.85 12.33
CA LEU A 318 -42.64 -24.72 11.47
C LEU A 318 -42.14 -26.18 11.38
N SER A 319 -41.10 -26.55 12.15
CA SER A 319 -40.56 -27.91 12.10
C SER A 319 -41.45 -28.88 12.89
N THR A 320 -41.96 -29.91 12.21
CA THR A 320 -42.82 -30.95 12.79
C THR A 320 -42.07 -32.02 13.60
N ASN A 321 -40.74 -31.93 13.69
CA ASN A 321 -39.95 -32.96 14.36
C ASN A 321 -39.90 -32.72 15.88
N LYS A 322 -40.87 -33.31 16.59
CA LYS A 322 -40.84 -33.45 18.05
C LYS A 322 -39.67 -34.35 18.47
N ASN A 323 -38.82 -33.82 19.34
CA ASN A 323 -37.91 -34.51 20.25
C ASN A 323 -36.61 -35.10 19.67
N ARG A 324 -35.48 -34.47 20.01
CA ARG A 324 -34.35 -35.16 20.65
C ARG A 324 -33.74 -34.25 21.73
N ARG A 325 -34.19 -34.40 22.98
CA ARG A 325 -33.33 -34.06 24.13
C ARG A 325 -32.13 -34.99 24.08
N ARG A 326 -30.92 -34.50 23.79
CA ARG A 326 -29.71 -35.31 23.83
C ARG A 326 -29.09 -35.24 25.22
N ARG A 327 -29.31 -36.32 25.98
CA ARG A 327 -28.53 -36.67 27.18
C ARG A 327 -27.10 -36.97 26.75
N VAL A 328 -26.11 -36.35 27.40
CA VAL A 328 -24.70 -36.73 27.27
C VAL A 328 -24.54 -38.16 27.79
N THR A 329 -24.31 -39.14 26.92
CA THR A 329 -23.89 -40.49 27.32
C THR A 329 -23.03 -41.16 26.25
N LYS A 330 -21.95 -41.79 26.70
CA LYS A 330 -20.96 -42.59 25.95
C LYS A 330 -21.62 -43.78 25.22
N THR A 331 -21.05 -44.17 24.07
CA THR A 331 -21.33 -45.31 23.15
C THR A 331 -21.55 -46.68 23.85
N PRO A 332 -22.11 -47.78 23.25
CA PRO A 332 -22.09 -48.23 21.82
C PRO A 332 -23.30 -49.05 21.22
N LYS A 333 -23.20 -49.32 19.89
CA LYS A 333 -23.69 -50.42 18.98
C LYS A 333 -25.02 -51.19 19.19
N SER A 334 -25.85 -51.29 18.12
CA SER A 334 -26.19 -52.52 17.34
C SER A 334 -27.56 -52.45 16.60
N THR A 335 -27.66 -53.26 15.52
CA THR A 335 -28.63 -53.48 14.43
C THR A 335 -30.06 -53.95 14.80
N VAL A 336 -31.04 -53.87 13.86
CA VAL A 336 -32.04 -54.93 13.49
C VAL A 336 -32.92 -54.50 12.29
N ALA A 337 -33.29 -55.51 11.48
CA ALA A 337 -34.03 -55.50 10.21
C ALA A 337 -35.58 -55.55 10.30
N SER A 338 -36.20 -55.53 9.12
CA SER A 338 -37.61 -55.34 8.73
C SER A 338 -38.55 -56.56 8.84
N ARG A 339 -39.89 -56.33 8.77
CA ARG A 339 -40.93 -57.29 8.29
C ARG A 339 -42.34 -56.68 8.14
N LYS A 340 -43.06 -57.04 7.06
CA LYS A 340 -44.53 -57.31 6.88
C LYS A 340 -44.86 -57.21 5.37
N SER A 341 -45.67 -58.05 4.71
CA SER A 341 -47.03 -58.53 4.98
C SER A 341 -47.46 -59.54 3.89
N VAL A 342 -48.42 -60.43 4.16
CA VAL A 342 -49.21 -61.19 3.16
C VAL A 342 -50.58 -61.53 3.77
N ILE A 343 -51.67 -61.39 3.01
CA ILE A 343 -52.96 -62.08 3.23
C ILE A 343 -53.47 -62.60 1.87
N ASP A 344 -53.92 -63.85 1.91
CA ASP A 344 -54.28 -64.73 0.81
C ASP A 344 -55.68 -64.51 0.19
N ALA A 345 -55.79 -65.06 -1.02
CA ALA A 345 -56.94 -65.10 -1.91
C ALA A 345 -57.89 -66.29 -1.67
N LYS A 346 -59.18 -66.15 -2.03
CA LYS A 346 -59.96 -67.21 -2.72
C LYS A 346 -61.35 -66.76 -3.17
N ALA A 347 -61.58 -66.72 -4.48
CA ALA A 347 -62.87 -67.03 -5.12
C ALA A 347 -62.63 -67.24 -6.63
N LYS A 348 -62.33 -68.48 -7.02
CA LYS A 348 -62.29 -68.97 -8.40
C LYS A 348 -63.35 -70.07 -8.51
N ALA A 349 -64.47 -69.82 -9.18
CA ALA A 349 -65.40 -70.90 -9.56
C ALA A 349 -66.40 -70.61 -10.70
N ASP A 350 -66.37 -69.48 -11.43
CA ASP A 350 -67.34 -69.22 -12.53
C ASP A 350 -66.67 -68.85 -13.86
N ALA A 351 -65.54 -69.49 -14.19
CA ALA A 351 -64.64 -68.97 -15.21
C ALA A 351 -64.24 -70.02 -16.26
N GLU A 352 -65.15 -70.87 -16.76
CA GLU A 352 -64.74 -71.90 -17.72
C GLU A 352 -65.49 -71.95 -19.06
N ALA A 353 -66.48 -71.08 -19.28
CA ALA A 353 -67.20 -71.03 -20.56
C ALA A 353 -66.96 -69.76 -21.40
N GLN A 354 -66.51 -68.64 -20.81
CA GLN A 354 -66.10 -67.43 -21.54
C GLN A 354 -64.60 -67.40 -21.88
N ARG A 355 -63.79 -68.23 -21.19
CA ARG A 355 -62.32 -68.22 -21.31
C ARG A 355 -61.78 -68.57 -22.70
N LYS A 356 -62.50 -69.32 -23.54
CA LYS A 356 -61.94 -69.77 -24.84
C LYS A 356 -62.01 -68.73 -25.96
N VAL A 357 -63.00 -67.84 -25.96
CA VAL A 357 -63.11 -66.76 -26.96
C VAL A 357 -62.28 -65.54 -26.52
N GLU A 358 -62.29 -65.22 -25.22
CA GLU A 358 -61.37 -64.22 -24.66
C GLU A 358 -59.89 -64.64 -24.76
N GLN A 359 -59.54 -65.93 -24.65
CA GLN A 359 -58.14 -66.37 -24.77
C GLN A 359 -57.56 -66.15 -26.17
N GLU A 360 -58.36 -66.27 -27.24
CA GLU A 360 -57.86 -66.04 -28.60
C GLU A 360 -57.69 -64.55 -28.92
N GLU A 361 -58.64 -63.69 -28.50
CA GLU A 361 -58.48 -62.23 -28.60
C GLU A 361 -57.35 -61.71 -27.69
N LEU A 362 -57.22 -62.24 -26.47
CA LEU A 362 -56.15 -61.87 -25.54
C LEU A 362 -54.78 -62.32 -26.07
N VAL A 363 -54.67 -63.45 -26.78
CA VAL A 363 -53.40 -63.88 -27.41
C VAL A 363 -53.02 -62.96 -28.57
N LEU A 364 -53.98 -62.52 -29.39
CA LEU A 364 -53.71 -61.57 -30.49
C LEU A 364 -53.37 -60.17 -29.96
N GLN A 365 -54.08 -59.71 -28.93
CA GLN A 365 -53.82 -58.44 -28.26
C GLN A 365 -52.48 -58.48 -27.50
N GLN A 366 -52.14 -59.60 -26.85
CA GLN A 366 -50.83 -59.80 -26.20
C GLN A 366 -49.69 -59.88 -27.21
N GLN A 367 -49.90 -60.40 -28.41
CA GLN A 367 -48.90 -60.36 -29.48
C GLN A 367 -48.65 -58.93 -29.98
N GLN A 368 -49.72 -58.15 -30.18
CA GLN A 368 -49.59 -56.73 -30.55
C GLN A 368 -48.99 -55.89 -29.43
N GLU A 369 -49.34 -56.15 -28.16
CA GLU A 369 -48.73 -55.48 -27.00
C GLU A 369 -47.27 -55.89 -26.80
N ALA A 370 -46.91 -57.15 -27.06
CA ALA A 370 -45.54 -57.63 -26.97
C ALA A 370 -44.67 -57.06 -28.09
N GLU A 371 -45.22 -56.88 -29.28
CA GLU A 371 -44.54 -56.22 -30.40
C GLU A 371 -44.41 -54.71 -30.16
N ALA A 372 -45.44 -54.04 -29.66
CA ALA A 372 -45.39 -52.65 -29.23
C ALA A 372 -44.37 -52.44 -28.09
N LYS A 373 -44.35 -53.32 -27.08
CA LYS A 373 -43.36 -53.32 -25.99
C LYS A 373 -41.96 -53.63 -26.51
N ARG A 374 -41.79 -54.44 -27.56
CA ARG A 374 -40.50 -54.66 -28.22
C ARG A 374 -40.01 -53.43 -28.97
N ILE A 375 -40.89 -52.75 -29.70
CA ILE A 375 -40.56 -51.50 -30.41
C ILE A 375 -40.26 -50.39 -29.41
N GLU A 376 -41.03 -50.29 -28.31
CA GLU A 376 -40.78 -49.34 -27.23
C GLU A 376 -39.51 -49.68 -26.44
N ALA A 377 -39.23 -50.96 -26.20
CA ALA A 377 -37.96 -51.41 -25.62
C ALA A 377 -36.76 -51.11 -26.53
N GLN A 378 -36.92 -51.26 -27.85
CA GLN A 378 -35.88 -50.90 -28.82
C GLN A 378 -35.68 -49.38 -28.91
N LYS A 379 -36.76 -48.59 -28.89
CA LYS A 379 -36.68 -47.12 -28.84
C LYS A 379 -36.10 -46.61 -27.54
N THR A 380 -36.47 -47.17 -26.39
CA THR A 380 -35.90 -46.80 -25.09
C THR A 380 -34.45 -47.23 -24.97
N LYS A 381 -34.06 -48.39 -25.53
CA LYS A 381 -32.66 -48.80 -25.58
C LYS A 381 -31.83 -47.93 -26.54
N ALA A 382 -32.35 -47.58 -27.70
CA ALA A 382 -31.68 -46.65 -28.63
C ALA A 382 -31.58 -45.22 -28.04
N LEU A 383 -32.62 -44.76 -27.34
CA LEU A 383 -32.61 -43.46 -26.65
C LEU A 383 -31.66 -43.48 -25.44
N ALA A 384 -31.56 -44.61 -24.72
CA ALA A 384 -30.62 -44.80 -23.63
C ALA A 384 -29.18 -44.89 -24.12
N GLU A 385 -28.91 -45.54 -25.26
CA GLU A 385 -27.59 -45.59 -25.90
C GLU A 385 -27.18 -44.22 -26.47
N ALA A 386 -28.13 -43.45 -27.03
CA ALA A 386 -27.89 -42.08 -27.46
C ALA A 386 -27.60 -41.16 -26.26
N LYS A 387 -28.42 -41.21 -25.20
CA LYS A 387 -28.17 -40.46 -23.97
C LYS A 387 -26.87 -40.87 -23.29
N ALA A 388 -26.51 -42.15 -23.27
CA ALA A 388 -25.25 -42.61 -22.71
C ALA A 388 -24.04 -42.14 -23.52
N LYS A 389 -24.18 -41.97 -24.84
CA LYS A 389 -23.14 -41.34 -25.68
C LYS A 389 -23.02 -39.85 -25.40
N ASP A 390 -24.14 -39.14 -25.36
CA ASP A 390 -24.15 -37.69 -25.07
C ASP A 390 -23.63 -37.39 -23.66
N GLU A 391 -24.05 -38.17 -22.66
CA GLU A 391 -23.56 -38.07 -21.28
C GLU A 391 -22.07 -38.42 -21.17
N LYS A 392 -21.57 -39.35 -22.00
CA LYS A 392 -20.14 -39.70 -22.02
C LYS A 392 -19.30 -38.60 -22.69
N GLU A 393 -19.76 -38.03 -23.80
CA GLU A 393 -19.08 -36.88 -24.44
C GLU A 393 -19.15 -35.61 -23.58
N GLU A 394 -20.24 -35.39 -22.87
CA GLU A 394 -20.37 -34.30 -21.90
C GLU A 394 -19.50 -34.55 -20.65
N ALA A 395 -19.44 -35.78 -20.14
CA ALA A 395 -18.54 -36.14 -19.05
C ALA A 395 -17.06 -36.02 -19.45
N GLU A 396 -16.68 -36.38 -20.68
CA GLU A 396 -15.32 -36.20 -21.20
C GLU A 396 -14.97 -34.72 -21.38
N ARG A 397 -15.90 -33.89 -21.87
CA ARG A 397 -15.71 -32.42 -21.93
C ARG A 397 -15.58 -31.79 -20.55
N ILE A 398 -16.42 -32.19 -19.59
CA ILE A 398 -16.35 -31.71 -18.20
C ILE A 398 -15.06 -32.20 -17.54
N ALA A 399 -14.60 -33.42 -17.82
CA ALA A 399 -13.33 -33.94 -17.32
C ALA A 399 -12.13 -33.17 -17.91
N ALA A 400 -12.14 -32.86 -19.20
CA ALA A 400 -11.12 -32.05 -19.85
C ALA A 400 -11.07 -30.62 -19.30
N GLN A 401 -12.23 -29.97 -19.14
CA GLN A 401 -12.32 -28.64 -18.52
C GLN A 401 -11.87 -28.65 -17.06
N ARG A 402 -12.22 -29.69 -16.29
CA ARG A 402 -11.73 -29.85 -14.90
C ARG A 402 -10.24 -30.13 -14.84
N ALA A 403 -9.67 -30.84 -15.80
CA ALA A 403 -8.23 -31.08 -15.88
C ALA A 403 -7.47 -29.78 -16.20
N GLU A 404 -7.98 -28.98 -17.15
CA GLU A 404 -7.41 -27.67 -17.49
C GLU A 404 -7.54 -26.67 -16.32
N MET A 405 -8.70 -26.64 -15.66
CA MET A 405 -8.93 -25.83 -14.46
C MET A 405 -8.01 -26.28 -13.31
N ARG A 406 -7.84 -27.58 -13.09
CA ARG A 406 -6.90 -28.11 -12.08
C ARG A 406 -5.45 -27.77 -12.41
N ALA A 407 -5.05 -27.82 -13.68
CA ALA A 407 -3.71 -27.43 -14.12
C ALA A 407 -3.48 -25.92 -13.89
N LYS A 408 -4.47 -25.07 -14.17
CA LYS A 408 -4.40 -23.63 -13.86
C LYS A 408 -4.36 -23.36 -12.35
N ILE A 409 -5.19 -24.04 -11.56
CA ILE A 409 -5.18 -23.90 -10.09
C ILE A 409 -3.87 -24.40 -9.49
N GLN A 410 -3.29 -25.51 -9.99
CA GLN A 410 -2.00 -26.01 -9.53
C GLN A 410 -0.85 -25.07 -9.93
N ALA A 411 -0.88 -24.51 -11.13
CA ALA A 411 0.10 -23.50 -11.56
C ALA A 411 -0.01 -22.22 -10.73
N GLU A 412 -1.21 -21.77 -10.42
CA GLU A 412 -1.46 -20.59 -9.58
C GLU A 412 -1.13 -20.85 -8.11
N GLN A 413 -1.40 -22.05 -7.58
CA GLN A 413 -1.00 -22.46 -6.23
C GLN A 413 0.53 -22.54 -6.11
N LYS A 414 1.21 -23.08 -7.12
CA LYS A 414 2.68 -23.13 -7.14
C LYS A 414 3.29 -21.74 -7.24
N ALA A 415 2.73 -20.85 -8.07
CA ALA A 415 3.14 -19.46 -8.14
C ALA A 415 2.89 -18.69 -6.82
N LYS A 416 1.77 -18.99 -6.12
CA LYS A 416 1.47 -18.42 -4.79
C LYS A 416 2.35 -18.98 -3.68
N GLU A 417 2.70 -20.26 -3.70
CA GLU A 417 3.65 -20.87 -2.76
C GLU A 417 5.06 -20.32 -2.97
N GLU A 418 5.51 -20.16 -4.21
CA GLU A 418 6.80 -19.55 -4.53
C GLU A 418 6.84 -18.06 -4.13
N ALA A 419 5.76 -17.31 -4.38
CA ALA A 419 5.64 -15.92 -3.94
C ALA A 419 5.53 -15.77 -2.41
N ALA A 420 4.84 -16.69 -1.72
CA ALA A 420 4.72 -16.68 -0.26
C ALA A 420 6.03 -17.10 0.41
N ALA A 421 6.77 -18.05 -0.16
CA ALA A 421 8.10 -18.43 0.30
C ALA A 421 9.09 -17.27 0.13
N GLN A 422 9.06 -16.58 -1.01
CA GLN A 422 9.88 -15.38 -1.23
C GLN A 422 9.49 -14.24 -0.30
N ALA A 423 8.20 -13.99 -0.08
CA ALA A 423 7.74 -12.95 0.84
C ALA A 423 8.10 -13.25 2.30
N LYS A 424 8.06 -14.52 2.72
CA LYS A 424 8.47 -14.95 4.07
C LYS A 424 9.97 -14.80 4.27
N LEU A 425 10.78 -15.15 3.27
CA LEU A 425 12.24 -15.02 3.30
C LEU A 425 12.68 -13.55 3.29
N LEU A 426 11.96 -12.69 2.55
CA LEU A 426 12.20 -11.24 2.50
C LEU A 426 11.70 -10.53 3.77
N ALA A 427 10.63 -11.03 4.40
CA ALA A 427 10.16 -10.56 5.71
C ALA A 427 11.09 -10.99 6.86
N GLU A 428 11.63 -12.21 6.81
CA GLU A 428 12.61 -12.70 7.79
C GLU A 428 13.95 -11.94 7.65
N GLN A 429 14.38 -11.65 6.42
CA GLN A 429 15.53 -10.79 6.15
C GLN A 429 15.30 -9.35 6.65
N LYS A 430 14.14 -8.74 6.36
CA LYS A 430 13.80 -7.41 6.89
C LYS A 430 13.71 -7.38 8.41
N ALA A 431 13.17 -8.42 9.04
CA ALA A 431 13.11 -8.51 10.50
C ALA A 431 14.50 -8.68 11.14
N GLN A 432 15.41 -9.43 10.51
CA GLN A 432 16.80 -9.54 10.94
C GLN A 432 17.58 -8.23 10.70
N GLU A 433 17.31 -7.54 9.59
CA GLU A 433 17.93 -6.25 9.25
C GLU A 433 17.42 -5.11 10.14
N GLU A 434 16.12 -5.08 10.47
CA GLU A 434 15.56 -4.15 11.46
C GLU A 434 16.02 -4.46 12.88
N ALA A 435 16.14 -5.74 13.27
CA ALA A 435 16.70 -6.10 14.58
C ALA A 435 18.19 -5.74 14.69
N ALA A 436 18.97 -5.93 13.61
CA ALA A 436 20.36 -5.49 13.55
C ALA A 436 20.49 -3.96 13.51
N ALA A 437 19.61 -3.26 12.79
CA ALA A 437 19.57 -1.80 12.76
C ALA A 437 19.16 -1.21 14.11
N GLN A 438 18.17 -1.79 14.80
CA GLN A 438 17.78 -1.38 16.15
C GLN A 438 18.90 -1.68 17.15
N ALA A 439 19.56 -2.82 17.08
CA ALA A 439 20.72 -3.12 17.94
C ALA A 439 21.88 -2.14 17.70
N LYS A 440 22.12 -1.73 16.46
CA LYS A 440 23.14 -0.75 16.08
C LYS A 440 22.76 0.67 16.52
N LEU A 441 21.48 1.04 16.45
CA LEU A 441 20.95 2.34 16.86
C LEU A 441 20.91 2.47 18.39
N LEU A 442 20.63 1.39 19.12
CA LEU A 442 20.72 1.32 20.58
C LEU A 442 22.18 1.33 21.08
N ALA A 443 23.09 0.69 20.34
CA ALA A 443 24.53 0.77 20.61
C ALA A 443 25.09 2.18 20.31
N GLU A 444 24.63 2.82 19.23
CA GLU A 444 25.01 4.19 18.88
C GLU A 444 24.41 5.22 19.84
N GLN A 445 23.18 5.01 20.32
CA GLN A 445 22.59 5.83 21.37
C GLN A 445 23.33 5.68 22.70
N LYS A 446 23.70 4.46 23.13
CA LYS A 446 24.54 4.25 24.31
C LYS A 446 25.92 4.88 24.17
N ALA A 447 26.55 4.77 22.99
CA ALA A 447 27.84 5.41 22.73
C ALA A 447 27.74 6.95 22.72
N LYS A 448 26.63 7.51 22.21
CA LYS A 448 26.34 8.95 22.27
C LYS A 448 26.00 9.40 23.70
N GLU A 449 25.34 8.58 24.51
CA GLU A 449 25.05 8.87 25.93
C GLU A 449 26.33 8.82 26.78
N GLU A 450 27.20 7.83 26.57
CA GLU A 450 28.52 7.75 27.23
C GLU A 450 29.45 8.89 26.78
N ALA A 451 29.46 9.23 25.48
CA ALA A 451 30.23 10.36 24.98
C ALA A 451 29.68 11.71 25.49
N ALA A 452 28.35 11.86 25.59
CA ALA A 452 27.73 13.05 26.17
C ALA A 452 27.97 13.13 27.68
N ALA A 453 27.97 12.01 28.40
CA ALA A 453 28.31 11.96 29.83
C ALA A 453 29.78 12.29 30.08
N GLN A 454 30.71 11.76 29.27
CA GLN A 454 32.13 12.10 29.33
C GLN A 454 32.39 13.57 28.94
N ALA A 455 31.68 14.09 27.93
CA ALA A 455 31.77 15.51 27.55
C ALA A 455 31.20 16.44 28.64
N LYS A 456 30.14 16.05 29.35
CA LYS A 456 29.62 16.79 30.51
C LYS A 456 30.60 16.77 31.68
N LEU A 457 31.26 15.64 31.93
CA LEU A 457 32.25 15.48 33.01
C LEU A 457 33.53 16.27 32.73
N LEU A 458 34.00 16.29 31.47
CA LEU A 458 35.10 17.14 30.99
C LEU A 458 34.74 18.62 31.02
N ALA A 459 33.52 18.99 30.64
CA ALA A 459 33.03 20.38 30.71
C ALA A 459 32.88 20.86 32.16
N GLU A 460 32.42 20.01 33.07
CA GLU A 460 32.33 20.33 34.50
C GLU A 460 33.72 20.43 35.15
N GLN A 461 34.68 19.60 34.74
CA GLN A 461 36.08 19.72 35.16
C GLN A 461 36.72 21.00 34.64
N LYS A 462 36.53 21.34 33.36
CA LYS A 462 37.01 22.60 32.78
C LYS A 462 36.38 23.83 33.44
N ALA A 463 35.09 23.79 33.73
CA ALA A 463 34.40 24.86 34.43
C ALA A 463 34.88 25.02 35.88
N LYS A 464 35.22 23.91 36.56
CA LYS A 464 35.84 23.95 37.90
C LYS A 464 37.29 24.46 37.86
N GLU A 465 38.06 24.10 36.84
CA GLU A 465 39.43 24.63 36.64
C GLU A 465 39.42 26.12 36.26
N GLU A 466 38.55 26.55 35.36
CA GLU A 466 38.39 27.97 35.01
C GLU A 466 37.86 28.79 36.18
N ALA A 467 36.90 28.27 36.96
CA ALA A 467 36.42 28.94 38.17
C ALA A 467 37.51 29.02 39.25
N ALA A 468 38.34 27.97 39.41
CA ALA A 468 39.48 27.99 40.33
C ALA A 468 40.59 28.94 39.86
N ALA A 469 40.87 29.00 38.55
CA ALA A 469 41.84 29.91 37.96
C ALA A 469 41.37 31.37 38.06
N GLN A 470 40.10 31.65 37.77
CA GLN A 470 39.50 32.97 37.94
C GLN A 470 39.46 33.37 39.41
N ALA A 471 39.13 32.48 40.34
CA ALA A 471 39.17 32.76 41.77
C ALA A 471 40.59 33.08 42.27
N LYS A 472 41.62 32.40 41.73
CA LYS A 472 43.03 32.68 42.05
C LYS A 472 43.48 34.05 41.49
N LEU A 473 43.08 34.37 40.26
CA LEU A 473 43.42 35.63 39.59
C LEU A 473 42.70 36.82 40.24
N LEU A 474 41.46 36.64 40.68
CA LEU A 474 40.68 37.65 41.41
C LEU A 474 41.19 37.83 42.86
N ALA A 475 41.69 36.76 43.50
CA ALA A 475 42.35 36.84 44.80
C ALA A 475 43.72 37.54 44.70
N GLU A 476 44.48 37.29 43.64
CA GLU A 476 45.76 37.96 43.40
C GLU A 476 45.57 39.44 43.02
N GLN A 477 44.55 39.76 42.21
CA GLN A 477 44.15 41.14 41.92
C GLN A 477 43.68 41.86 43.18
N LYS A 478 42.84 41.25 44.03
CA LYS A 478 42.46 41.85 45.32
C LYS A 478 43.64 42.05 46.26
N ALA A 479 44.59 41.13 46.31
CA ALA A 479 45.80 41.28 47.12
C ALA A 479 46.70 42.41 46.58
N GLN A 480 46.81 42.57 45.26
CA GLN A 480 47.52 43.70 44.64
C GLN A 480 46.78 45.03 44.83
N GLU A 481 45.44 45.03 44.80
CA GLU A 481 44.61 46.22 45.03
C GLU A 481 44.63 46.65 46.50
N GLU A 482 44.60 45.71 47.45
CA GLU A 482 44.80 46.00 48.89
C GLU A 482 46.23 46.45 49.19
N ALA A 483 47.25 45.87 48.57
CA ALA A 483 48.63 46.34 48.70
C ALA A 483 48.81 47.75 48.10
N ALA A 484 48.19 48.03 46.95
CA ALA A 484 48.19 49.35 46.34
C ALA A 484 47.38 50.37 47.15
N ALA A 485 46.24 49.96 47.75
CA ALA A 485 45.43 50.80 48.62
C ALA A 485 46.15 51.09 49.94
N GLN A 486 46.84 50.11 50.54
CA GLN A 486 47.68 50.31 51.73
C GLN A 486 48.90 51.18 51.43
N ALA A 487 49.52 51.04 50.24
CA ALA A 487 50.59 51.94 49.79
C ALA A 487 50.08 53.37 49.55
N LYS A 488 48.86 53.53 49.01
CA LYS A 488 48.21 54.84 48.85
C LYS A 488 47.83 55.46 50.19
N LEU A 489 47.37 54.67 51.17
CA LEU A 489 46.98 55.14 52.49
C LEU A 489 48.19 55.51 53.36
N LEU A 490 49.32 54.80 53.21
CA LEU A 490 50.63 55.19 53.78
C LEU A 490 51.23 56.41 53.09
N ALA A 491 51.07 56.56 51.76
CA ALA A 491 51.47 57.76 51.04
C ALA A 491 50.58 58.97 51.38
N GLU A 492 49.29 58.77 51.63
CA GLU A 492 48.35 59.81 52.05
C GLU A 492 48.54 60.19 53.54
N GLN A 493 48.95 59.26 54.41
CA GLN A 493 49.36 59.56 55.78
C GLN A 493 50.70 60.31 55.85
N LYS A 494 51.69 59.96 55.00
CA LYS A 494 52.93 60.75 54.85
C LYS A 494 52.68 62.13 54.23
N ALA A 495 51.78 62.24 53.26
CA ALA A 495 51.38 63.53 52.67
C ALA A 495 50.57 64.40 53.64
N LYS A 496 49.81 63.80 54.57
CA LYS A 496 49.11 64.53 55.65
C LYS A 496 50.04 64.92 56.82
N GLU A 497 51.12 64.19 57.08
CA GLU A 497 52.18 64.61 58.01
C GLU A 497 53.12 65.69 57.40
N GLU A 498 53.40 65.67 56.09
CA GLU A 498 54.17 66.73 55.42
C GLU A 498 53.34 67.99 55.11
N ALA A 499 52.01 67.88 54.94
CA ALA A 499 51.11 69.02 54.85
C ALA A 499 50.84 69.72 56.21
N ALA A 500 51.03 69.00 57.32
CA ALA A 500 51.02 69.59 58.67
C ALA A 500 52.33 70.31 59.03
N ALA A 501 53.41 70.09 58.26
CA ALA A 501 54.72 70.71 58.47
C ALA A 501 54.98 71.96 57.59
N GLN A 502 54.14 72.25 56.58
CA GLN A 502 54.26 73.47 55.74
C GLN A 502 53.15 74.51 56.01
N ALA A 503 52.22 74.23 56.93
CA ALA A 503 51.35 75.22 57.58
C ALA A 503 52.00 75.87 58.82
N LYS A 504 53.32 76.05 58.78
CA LYS A 504 54.10 76.92 59.67
C LYS A 504 55.20 77.68 58.91
N LEU A 505 54.90 78.13 57.70
CA LEU A 505 55.64 79.13 56.91
C LEU A 505 54.84 79.31 55.62
N LEU A 506 53.73 80.02 55.62
CA LEU A 506 53.67 81.43 55.28
C LEU A 506 52.15 81.70 55.24
N ALA A 507 51.53 82.51 56.10
CA ALA A 507 51.70 83.95 56.07
C ALA A 507 51.98 84.36 54.63
N GLU A 508 50.98 84.46 53.77
CA GLU A 508 50.34 85.74 53.64
C GLU A 508 49.17 85.63 52.67
N GLN A 509 48.07 86.23 53.10
CA GLN A 509 47.28 87.15 52.28
C GLN A 509 46.42 86.52 51.18
N LYS A 510 45.09 86.60 51.36
CA LYS A 510 44.22 87.64 50.74
C LYS A 510 44.20 87.45 49.21
N VAL A 511 43.09 87.41 48.49
CA VAL A 511 41.75 87.99 48.65
C VAL A 511 41.00 87.62 47.37
N LYS A 512 39.68 87.38 47.49
CA LYS A 512 38.56 87.72 46.57
C LYS A 512 38.70 87.54 45.04
N GLU A 513 37.74 86.83 44.44
CA GLU A 513 36.65 87.36 43.56
C GLU A 513 37.01 87.15 42.07
N ALA A 514 36.27 86.32 41.35
CA ALA A 514 35.10 86.66 40.52
C ALA A 514 35.44 87.05 39.06
N ALA A 515 34.77 86.36 38.12
CA ALA A 515 34.55 86.70 36.71
C ALA A 515 35.81 86.80 35.80
N ALA A 516 35.81 86.50 34.50
CA ALA A 516 34.75 86.36 33.52
C ALA A 516 35.22 85.45 32.36
N GLN A 517 34.23 85.03 31.60
CA GLN A 517 34.31 84.32 30.32
C GLN A 517 35.07 85.13 29.25
N ALA A 518 35.85 84.43 28.41
CA ALA A 518 35.88 84.57 26.94
C ALA A 518 37.22 84.09 26.35
N LYS A 519 37.27 82.85 25.84
CA LYS A 519 38.07 82.50 24.65
C LYS A 519 37.61 81.19 24.01
N LEU A 520 36.33 81.19 23.64
CA LEU A 520 35.75 80.25 22.69
C LEU A 520 36.01 80.83 21.30
N LEU A 521 37.03 80.33 20.55
CA LEU A 521 37.10 80.36 19.07
C LEU A 521 38.44 79.95 18.40
N ALA A 522 39.43 79.40 19.11
CA ALA A 522 40.67 78.96 18.46
C ALA A 522 40.88 77.43 18.39
N GLU A 523 40.04 76.64 19.05
CA GLU A 523 40.32 75.20 19.24
C GLU A 523 39.29 74.27 18.57
N GLN A 524 38.49 74.81 17.63
CA GLN A 524 37.48 74.05 16.88
C GLN A 524 37.86 73.77 15.41
N LYS A 525 39.08 74.08 14.96
CA LYS A 525 39.53 73.76 13.58
C LYS A 525 40.69 72.78 13.48
N ALA A 526 41.22 72.28 14.59
CA ALA A 526 42.35 71.34 14.60
C ALA A 526 41.98 69.88 14.92
N GLN A 527 40.72 69.58 15.26
CA GLN A 527 40.31 68.21 15.65
C GLN A 527 39.42 67.50 14.61
N GLU A 528 38.91 68.18 13.58
CA GLU A 528 37.98 67.55 12.64
C GLU A 528 38.65 66.87 11.44
N GLU A 529 39.86 67.26 11.05
CA GLU A 529 40.57 66.64 9.90
C GLU A 529 41.35 65.36 10.26
N ALA A 530 41.71 65.15 11.53
CA ALA A 530 42.46 63.96 11.97
C ALA A 530 41.56 62.72 12.18
N ALA A 531 40.25 62.90 12.41
CA ALA A 531 39.33 61.81 12.71
C ALA A 531 38.76 61.12 11.45
N ALA A 532 38.83 61.77 10.28
CA ALA A 532 38.23 61.23 9.04
C ALA A 532 39.15 60.26 8.28
N GLN A 533 40.48 60.39 8.38
CA GLN A 533 41.42 59.48 7.70
C GLN A 533 41.72 58.19 8.50
N ALA A 534 41.54 58.19 9.82
CA ALA A 534 41.74 57.01 10.66
C ALA A 534 40.62 55.96 10.52
N LYS A 535 39.43 56.35 10.04
CA LYS A 535 38.27 55.46 9.95
C LYS A 535 38.18 54.67 8.63
N LEU A 536 38.78 55.17 7.54
CA LEU A 536 38.73 54.53 6.23
C LEU A 536 39.77 53.40 6.07
N LEU A 537 40.92 53.51 6.77
CA LEU A 537 42.01 52.52 6.69
C LEU A 537 41.77 51.29 7.58
N ALA A 538 41.09 51.48 8.73
CA ALA A 538 40.73 50.40 9.64
C ALA A 538 39.62 49.48 9.08
N GLU A 539 38.73 49.99 8.23
CA GLU A 539 37.64 49.20 7.64
C GLU A 539 38.10 48.35 6.42
N GLN A 540 39.14 48.79 5.70
CA GLN A 540 39.73 47.99 4.61
C GLN A 540 40.60 46.83 5.12
N GLN A 541 41.38 47.03 6.19
CA GLN A 541 42.21 45.94 6.77
C GLN A 541 41.36 44.83 7.42
N ALA A 542 40.23 45.19 8.05
CA ALA A 542 39.33 44.19 8.65
C ALA A 542 38.58 43.32 7.61
N LYS A 543 38.37 43.81 6.39
CA LYS A 543 37.73 43.05 5.31
C LYS A 543 38.69 42.11 4.57
N GLU A 544 39.97 42.47 4.47
CA GLU A 544 41.00 41.62 3.84
C GLU A 544 41.43 40.44 4.73
N GLU A 545 41.55 40.65 6.05
CA GLU A 545 41.90 39.58 7.01
C GLU A 545 40.78 38.54 7.16
N ALA A 546 39.51 38.97 7.15
CA ALA A 546 38.37 38.07 7.21
C ALA A 546 38.22 37.21 5.94
N ALA A 547 38.56 37.75 4.77
CA ALA A 547 38.53 37.02 3.50
C ALA A 547 39.70 36.02 3.37
N ALA A 548 40.88 36.36 3.91
CA ALA A 548 42.04 35.46 3.92
C ALA A 548 41.85 34.26 4.87
N GLN A 549 41.24 34.47 6.05
CA GLN A 549 40.96 33.40 7.00
C GLN A 549 39.84 32.47 6.51
N ALA A 550 38.83 32.99 5.80
CA ALA A 550 37.77 32.18 5.21
C ALA A 550 38.27 31.28 4.06
N LYS A 551 39.23 31.75 3.24
CA LYS A 551 39.85 30.94 2.18
C LYS A 551 40.74 29.82 2.73
N LEU A 552 41.48 30.08 3.80
CA LEU A 552 42.42 29.12 4.40
C LEU A 552 41.68 27.98 5.13
N LEU A 553 40.56 28.29 5.79
CA LEU A 553 39.67 27.29 6.40
C LEU A 553 38.90 26.45 5.36
N ALA A 554 38.51 27.05 4.22
CA ALA A 554 37.87 26.32 3.13
C ALA A 554 38.84 25.37 2.41
N GLU A 555 40.10 25.78 2.21
CA GLU A 555 41.14 24.94 1.59
C GLU A 555 41.61 23.81 2.52
N GLN A 556 41.64 24.03 3.84
CA GLN A 556 41.94 22.98 4.82
C GLN A 556 40.81 21.94 4.91
N LYS A 557 39.54 22.35 4.89
CA LYS A 557 38.40 21.41 4.84
C LYS A 557 38.38 20.60 3.55
N ALA A 558 38.66 21.22 2.40
CA ALA A 558 38.73 20.51 1.12
C ALA A 558 39.90 19.50 1.06
N LYS A 559 41.04 19.82 1.69
CA LYS A 559 42.19 18.89 1.81
C LYS A 559 41.93 17.77 2.82
N GLU A 560 41.23 18.03 3.93
CA GLU A 560 40.83 16.99 4.90
C GLU A 560 39.76 16.05 4.34
N GLU A 561 38.76 16.55 3.62
CA GLU A 561 37.75 15.71 2.96
C GLU A 561 38.36 14.88 1.82
N ALA A 562 39.25 15.46 1.01
CA ALA A 562 39.97 14.72 -0.04
C ALA A 562 40.93 13.66 0.55
N ALA A 563 41.61 13.96 1.67
CA ALA A 563 42.47 13.01 2.36
C ALA A 563 41.66 11.91 3.07
N ALA A 564 40.50 12.22 3.65
CA ALA A 564 39.61 11.24 4.27
C ALA A 564 38.97 10.32 3.23
N GLN A 565 38.56 10.85 2.07
CA GLN A 565 38.05 10.03 0.96
C GLN A 565 39.15 9.16 0.34
N ALA A 566 40.36 9.68 0.14
CA ALA A 566 41.49 8.89 -0.36
C ALA A 566 41.92 7.78 0.62
N LYS A 567 41.82 8.01 1.94
CA LYS A 567 42.12 7.02 2.97
C LYS A 567 41.04 5.93 3.05
N LEU A 568 39.77 6.30 2.90
CA LEU A 568 38.65 5.34 2.89
C LEU A 568 38.64 4.47 1.62
N LEU A 569 39.02 5.04 0.46
CA LEU A 569 39.16 4.31 -0.79
C LEU A 569 40.42 3.41 -0.79
N ALA A 570 41.52 3.85 -0.18
CA ALA A 570 42.71 3.04 0.03
C ALA A 570 42.46 1.89 1.03
N GLU A 571 41.67 2.13 2.08
CA GLU A 571 41.27 1.11 3.06
C GLU A 571 40.28 0.10 2.47
N GLN A 572 39.33 0.55 1.62
CA GLN A 572 38.46 -0.35 0.86
C GLN A 572 39.26 -1.20 -0.14
N LYS A 573 40.21 -0.61 -0.86
CA LYS A 573 41.06 -1.33 -1.81
C LYS A 573 42.02 -2.32 -1.11
N ALA A 574 42.52 -1.96 0.08
CA ALA A 574 43.30 -2.85 0.93
C ALA A 574 42.45 -3.99 1.54
N GLN A 575 41.18 -3.74 1.86
CA GLN A 575 40.24 -4.78 2.29
C GLN A 575 39.83 -5.70 1.13
N GLU A 576 39.67 -5.17 -0.09
CA GLU A 576 39.38 -5.96 -1.29
C GLU A 576 40.58 -6.81 -1.72
N GLU A 577 41.81 -6.26 -1.69
CA GLU A 577 43.03 -7.03 -1.94
C GLU A 577 43.30 -8.06 -0.83
N ALA A 578 43.03 -7.74 0.44
CA ALA A 578 43.13 -8.70 1.53
C ALA A 578 42.06 -9.81 1.44
N ALA A 579 40.84 -9.48 0.99
CA ALA A 579 39.79 -10.46 0.74
C ALA A 579 40.09 -11.32 -0.50
N ALA A 580 40.65 -10.74 -1.56
CA ALA A 580 41.07 -11.46 -2.77
C ALA A 580 42.28 -12.37 -2.47
N GLN A 581 43.26 -11.90 -1.70
CA GLN A 581 44.38 -12.72 -1.23
C GLN A 581 43.92 -13.81 -0.26
N ALA A 582 42.98 -13.54 0.64
CA ALA A 582 42.39 -14.57 1.51
C ALA A 582 41.58 -15.62 0.72
N LYS A 583 40.92 -15.22 -0.37
CA LYS A 583 40.24 -16.14 -1.30
C LYS A 583 41.24 -17.01 -2.07
N LEU A 584 42.34 -16.41 -2.55
CA LEU A 584 43.39 -17.11 -3.30
C LEU A 584 44.20 -18.05 -2.39
N LEU A 585 44.39 -17.68 -1.12
CA LEU A 585 45.02 -18.53 -0.10
C LEU A 585 44.08 -19.66 0.37
N ALA A 586 42.77 -19.41 0.42
CA ALA A 586 41.76 -20.43 0.71
C ALA A 586 41.58 -21.39 -0.47
N GLU A 587 41.71 -20.92 -1.71
CA GLU A 587 41.67 -21.73 -2.92
C GLU A 587 42.99 -22.52 -3.12
N GLN A 588 44.14 -21.94 -2.77
CA GLN A 588 45.42 -22.66 -2.70
C GLN A 588 45.46 -23.69 -1.57
N LYS A 589 44.90 -23.39 -0.38
CA LYS A 589 44.74 -24.38 0.70
C LYS A 589 43.74 -25.48 0.36
N ALA A 590 42.65 -25.16 -0.33
CA ALA A 590 41.73 -26.18 -0.83
C ALA A 590 42.38 -27.06 -1.91
N GLN A 591 43.25 -26.51 -2.76
CA GLN A 591 44.03 -27.27 -3.75
C GLN A 591 45.23 -28.03 -3.15
N GLU A 592 45.79 -27.58 -2.02
CA GLU A 592 46.83 -28.28 -1.24
C GLU A 592 46.22 -29.40 -0.38
N GLU A 593 45.07 -29.18 0.25
CA GLU A 593 44.30 -30.23 0.96
C GLU A 593 43.80 -31.31 -0.01
N GLU A 594 43.44 -30.95 -1.26
CA GLU A 594 43.09 -31.90 -2.33
C GLU A 594 44.33 -32.64 -2.91
N LYS A 595 45.55 -32.12 -2.67
CA LYS A 595 46.82 -32.80 -3.00
C LYS A 595 47.35 -33.68 -1.87
N GLU A 596 47.05 -33.39 -0.61
CA GLU A 596 47.54 -34.15 0.55
C GLU A 596 46.63 -35.31 1.00
N GLU A 597 45.34 -35.35 0.64
CA GLU A 597 44.45 -36.50 0.95
C GLU A 597 44.47 -37.63 -0.12
N LYS A 598 45.52 -37.70 -0.95
CA LYS A 598 45.72 -38.77 -1.95
C LYS A 598 46.51 -39.98 -1.44
N GLU A 599 46.60 -40.23 -0.13
CA GLU A 599 47.29 -41.42 0.39
C GLU A 599 46.53 -42.09 1.54
N ALA A 600 45.33 -42.60 1.24
CA ALA A 600 44.76 -43.78 1.89
C ALA A 600 43.67 -44.40 1.00
N ASN A 601 44.00 -45.52 0.35
CA ASN A 601 43.13 -46.42 -0.42
C ASN A 601 42.38 -45.86 -1.66
N VAL A 602 43.17 -45.47 -2.67
CA VAL A 602 42.70 -44.87 -3.95
C VAL A 602 41.95 -45.86 -4.86
N ASP A 603 42.16 -47.17 -4.72
CA ASP A 603 41.68 -48.15 -5.71
C ASP A 603 40.16 -48.38 -5.65
N ALA A 604 39.56 -48.34 -4.44
CA ALA A 604 38.13 -48.57 -4.24
C ALA A 604 37.24 -47.38 -4.65
N ILE A 605 37.76 -46.14 -4.58
CA ILE A 605 37.06 -44.91 -4.96
C ILE A 605 37.26 -44.61 -6.46
N ALA A 606 38.44 -44.92 -7.01
CA ALA A 606 38.74 -44.74 -8.43
C ALA A 606 38.08 -45.81 -9.32
N ASN A 607 38.05 -47.07 -8.85
CA ASN A 607 37.43 -48.22 -9.52
C ASN A 607 36.43 -48.94 -8.60
N PRO A 608 35.25 -48.35 -8.36
CA PRO A 608 34.21 -48.99 -7.55
C PRO A 608 33.78 -50.32 -8.18
N LYS A 609 33.77 -51.40 -7.38
CA LYS A 609 33.35 -52.74 -7.81
C LYS A 609 31.85 -52.96 -7.71
N ASP A 610 31.16 -52.18 -6.88
CA ASP A 610 29.71 -52.26 -6.70
C ASP A 610 28.96 -51.30 -7.65
N ALA A 611 27.82 -51.76 -8.16
CA ALA A 611 27.03 -51.02 -9.16
C ALA A 611 26.55 -49.66 -8.64
N LEU A 612 26.23 -49.56 -7.34
CA LEU A 612 25.77 -48.30 -6.72
C LEU A 612 26.90 -47.27 -6.69
N ALA A 613 28.12 -47.64 -6.33
CA ALA A 613 29.26 -46.73 -6.32
C ALA A 613 29.72 -46.31 -7.72
N VAL A 614 29.57 -47.17 -8.75
CA VAL A 614 29.78 -46.78 -10.16
C VAL A 614 28.77 -45.70 -10.58
N SER A 615 27.49 -45.85 -10.21
CA SER A 615 26.46 -44.84 -10.49
C SER A 615 26.74 -43.53 -9.75
N MET A 616 27.11 -43.57 -8.46
CA MET A 616 27.49 -42.39 -7.70
C MET A 616 28.68 -41.66 -8.33
N GLN A 617 29.71 -42.38 -8.78
CA GLN A 617 30.89 -41.79 -9.44
C GLN A 617 30.52 -41.09 -10.76
N THR A 618 29.63 -41.70 -11.54
CA THR A 618 29.15 -41.16 -12.81
C THR A 618 28.38 -39.86 -12.60
N ILE A 619 27.47 -39.86 -11.62
CA ILE A 619 26.66 -38.67 -11.29
C ILE A 619 27.55 -37.57 -10.72
N SER A 620 28.49 -37.89 -9.84
CA SER A 620 29.45 -36.92 -9.26
C SER A 620 30.30 -36.23 -10.32
N LYS A 621 30.80 -36.97 -11.32
CA LYS A 621 31.52 -36.39 -12.47
C LYS A 621 30.63 -35.48 -13.31
N ALA A 622 29.37 -35.87 -13.50
CA ALA A 622 28.40 -35.06 -14.24
C ALA A 622 28.03 -33.77 -13.48
N THR A 623 27.97 -33.79 -12.15
CA THR A 623 27.74 -32.59 -11.32
C THR A 623 28.93 -31.62 -11.36
N GLU A 624 30.16 -32.14 -11.43
CA GLU A 624 31.37 -31.31 -11.57
C GLU A 624 31.47 -30.67 -12.96
N ALA A 625 31.17 -31.41 -14.03
CA ALA A 625 31.10 -30.82 -15.37
C ALA A 625 30.05 -29.69 -15.46
N SER A 626 28.91 -29.87 -14.79
CA SER A 626 27.82 -28.87 -14.76
C SER A 626 28.20 -27.61 -13.96
N LYS A 627 29.07 -27.73 -12.96
CA LYS A 627 29.57 -26.62 -12.13
C LYS A 627 30.36 -25.61 -12.95
N ALA A 628 31.23 -26.07 -13.85
CA ALA A 628 32.02 -25.19 -14.71
C ALA A 628 31.13 -24.31 -15.60
N VAL A 629 30.10 -24.91 -16.21
CA VAL A 629 29.11 -24.21 -17.03
C VAL A 629 28.28 -23.23 -16.20
N GLN A 630 27.85 -23.65 -14.99
CA GLN A 630 27.11 -22.80 -14.06
C GLN A 630 27.90 -21.55 -13.66
N ASN A 631 29.18 -21.70 -13.32
CA ASN A 631 30.04 -20.59 -12.90
C ASN A 631 30.30 -19.60 -14.05
N GLU A 632 30.48 -20.11 -15.27
CA GLU A 632 30.62 -19.25 -16.45
C GLU A 632 29.34 -18.45 -16.73
N LEU A 633 28.17 -19.07 -16.64
CA LEU A 633 26.88 -18.37 -16.79
C LEU A 633 26.63 -17.34 -15.68
N LEU A 634 27.02 -17.63 -14.44
CA LEU A 634 26.94 -16.67 -13.33
C LEU A 634 27.84 -15.45 -13.58
N LYS A 635 29.05 -15.67 -14.10
CA LYS A 635 29.97 -14.59 -14.47
C LYS A 635 29.40 -13.72 -15.59
N GLN A 636 28.89 -14.35 -16.65
CA GLN A 636 28.25 -13.62 -17.75
C GLN A 636 27.01 -12.84 -17.29
N PHE A 637 26.25 -13.36 -16.31
CA PHE A 637 25.13 -12.64 -15.72
C PHE A 637 25.62 -11.41 -14.93
N ASP A 638 26.65 -11.55 -14.09
CA ASP A 638 27.24 -10.44 -13.35
C ASP A 638 27.80 -9.35 -14.27
N ASP A 639 28.51 -9.73 -15.35
CA ASP A 639 29.05 -8.79 -16.34
C ASP A 639 27.93 -7.94 -16.98
N ILE A 640 26.78 -8.55 -17.33
CA ILE A 640 25.63 -7.80 -17.88
C ILE A 640 25.00 -6.88 -16.83
N VAL A 641 24.89 -7.34 -15.58
CA VAL A 641 24.36 -6.51 -14.49
C VAL A 641 25.28 -5.32 -14.23
N ALA A 642 26.61 -5.50 -14.29
CA ALA A 642 27.58 -4.43 -14.17
C ALA A 642 27.47 -3.40 -15.31
N ILE A 643 27.25 -3.85 -16.54
CA ILE A 643 27.00 -2.94 -17.69
C ILE A 643 25.74 -2.11 -17.44
N LYS A 644 24.64 -2.73 -17.00
CA LYS A 644 23.38 -2.01 -16.72
C LYS A 644 23.49 -1.05 -15.53
N ASP A 645 24.28 -1.39 -14.53
CA ASP A 645 24.59 -0.48 -13.40
C ASP A 645 25.37 0.74 -13.88
N GLN A 646 26.33 0.55 -14.78
CA GLN A 646 27.08 1.65 -15.38
C GLN A 646 26.19 2.54 -16.25
N ASP A 647 25.32 1.96 -17.07
CA ASP A 647 24.37 2.73 -17.89
C ASP A 647 23.41 3.56 -17.01
N LEU A 648 22.99 3.05 -15.84
CA LEU A 648 22.21 3.80 -14.86
C LEU A 648 23.00 4.96 -14.25
N LYS A 649 24.26 4.74 -13.86
CA LYS A 649 25.14 5.79 -13.33
C LYS A 649 25.36 6.90 -14.34
N ASP A 650 25.65 6.52 -15.59
CA ASP A 650 25.81 7.45 -16.70
C ASP A 650 24.54 8.30 -16.91
N MET A 651 23.36 7.68 -16.83
CA MET A 651 22.08 8.39 -16.99
C MET A 651 21.77 9.32 -15.81
N LYS A 652 22.14 8.92 -14.58
CA LYS A 652 22.04 9.80 -13.41
C LYS A 652 22.93 11.03 -13.55
N GLU A 653 24.18 10.83 -13.95
CA GLU A 653 25.13 11.92 -14.19
C GLU A 653 24.64 12.85 -15.31
N GLU A 654 24.13 12.30 -16.43
CA GLU A 654 23.53 13.11 -17.51
C GLU A 654 22.35 13.93 -16.98
N ASN A 655 21.45 13.33 -16.21
CA ASN A 655 20.30 14.03 -15.64
C ASN A 655 20.73 15.10 -14.63
N ASP A 656 21.65 14.81 -13.72
CA ASP A 656 22.10 15.75 -12.68
C ASP A 656 22.86 16.95 -13.27
N LEU A 657 23.75 16.72 -14.24
CA LEU A 657 24.42 17.81 -14.97
C LEU A 657 23.42 18.63 -15.78
N SER A 658 22.46 17.96 -16.39
CA SER A 658 21.42 18.63 -17.16
C SER A 658 20.51 19.48 -16.27
N ASP A 659 20.20 19.04 -15.05
CA ASP A 659 19.43 19.80 -14.05
C ASP A 659 20.22 21.03 -13.54
N GLN A 660 21.54 21.00 -13.61
CA GLN A 660 22.41 22.18 -13.39
C GLN A 660 22.54 23.08 -14.64
N GLY A 661 21.82 22.79 -15.72
CA GLY A 661 21.85 23.56 -16.97
C GLY A 661 23.05 23.27 -17.87
N ILE A 662 23.82 22.21 -17.59
CA ILE A 662 25.00 21.81 -18.36
C ILE A 662 24.59 20.76 -19.40
N VAL A 663 24.78 21.05 -20.68
CA VAL A 663 24.46 20.12 -21.77
C VAL A 663 25.61 19.14 -21.99
N VAL A 664 25.35 17.86 -21.70
CA VAL A 664 26.29 16.76 -21.97
C VAL A 664 26.01 16.18 -23.36
N GLN A 665 27.05 15.82 -24.11
CA GLN A 665 26.87 15.18 -25.41
C GLN A 665 26.25 13.77 -25.27
N PRO A 666 25.23 13.42 -26.08
CA PRO A 666 24.59 12.11 -25.98
C PRO A 666 25.57 10.99 -26.35
N LYS A 667 25.73 10.01 -25.44
CA LYS A 667 26.54 8.83 -25.69
C LYS A 667 25.92 7.97 -26.81
N PRO A 668 26.72 7.23 -27.60
CA PRO A 668 26.21 6.39 -28.68
C PRO A 668 25.17 5.37 -28.19
N PHE A 669 24.06 5.24 -28.93
CA PHE A 669 22.99 4.29 -28.59
C PHE A 669 23.46 2.84 -28.67
N LYS A 670 23.43 2.13 -27.54
CA LYS A 670 23.53 0.66 -27.49
C LYS A 670 22.15 0.04 -27.76
N SER A 671 22.11 -1.09 -28.46
CA SER A 671 20.87 -1.80 -28.75
C SER A 671 20.34 -2.50 -27.49
N VAL A 672 19.40 -1.85 -26.80
CA VAL A 672 18.74 -2.36 -25.59
C VAL A 672 18.08 -3.72 -25.83
N THR A 673 17.57 -3.96 -27.04
CA THR A 673 16.93 -5.23 -27.43
C THR A 673 17.93 -6.37 -27.48
N ALA A 674 19.14 -6.16 -28.03
CA ALA A 674 20.16 -7.20 -28.14
C ALA A 674 20.68 -7.62 -26.75
N GLU A 675 20.91 -6.65 -25.86
CA GLU A 675 21.36 -6.91 -24.49
C GLU A 675 20.31 -7.61 -23.64
N ASN A 676 19.04 -7.20 -23.75
CA ASN A 676 17.95 -7.86 -23.03
C ASN A 676 17.72 -9.30 -23.52
N ASN A 677 17.92 -9.56 -24.81
CA ASN A 677 17.85 -10.92 -25.36
C ASN A 677 19.01 -11.80 -24.85
N LYS A 678 20.24 -11.27 -24.81
CA LYS A 678 21.40 -11.97 -24.22
C LYS A 678 21.18 -12.29 -22.74
N LEU A 679 20.67 -11.32 -21.97
CA LEU A 679 20.35 -11.50 -20.56
C LEU A 679 19.30 -12.60 -20.36
N ARG A 680 18.22 -12.60 -21.16
CA ARG A 680 17.19 -13.65 -21.09
C ARG A 680 17.75 -15.04 -21.40
N ALA A 681 18.63 -15.16 -22.41
CA ALA A 681 19.28 -16.42 -22.75
C ALA A 681 20.15 -16.93 -21.60
N ILE A 682 21.04 -16.08 -21.05
CA ILE A 682 21.92 -16.44 -19.92
C ILE A 682 21.10 -16.88 -18.70
N LYS A 683 20.03 -16.16 -18.37
CA LYS A 683 19.16 -16.54 -17.23
C LYS A 683 18.49 -17.89 -17.46
N ALA A 684 17.95 -18.13 -18.66
CA ALA A 684 17.31 -19.39 -19.00
C ALA A 684 18.29 -20.58 -18.95
N ASP A 685 19.49 -20.40 -19.51
CA ASP A 685 20.54 -21.42 -19.48
C ASP A 685 21.02 -21.68 -18.05
N LEU A 686 21.19 -20.62 -17.25
CA LEU A 686 21.59 -20.73 -15.84
C LEU A 686 20.54 -21.46 -15.00
N ASP A 687 19.26 -21.15 -15.19
CA ASP A 687 18.15 -21.85 -14.52
C ASP A 687 18.12 -23.33 -14.90
N ALA A 688 18.30 -23.65 -16.19
CA ALA A 688 18.34 -25.03 -16.66
C ALA A 688 19.51 -25.82 -16.06
N VAL A 689 20.71 -25.21 -16.01
CA VAL A 689 21.91 -25.84 -15.44
C VAL A 689 21.79 -25.99 -13.92
N ILE A 690 21.30 -24.98 -13.19
CA ILE A 690 21.04 -25.06 -11.74
C ILE A 690 20.05 -26.19 -11.45
N LYS A 691 18.95 -26.25 -12.19
CA LYS A 691 17.92 -27.29 -12.00
C LYS A 691 18.51 -28.68 -12.23
N THR A 692 19.17 -28.89 -13.37
CA THR A 692 19.77 -30.18 -13.75
C THR A 692 20.84 -30.62 -12.73
N ARG A 693 21.68 -29.69 -12.25
CA ARG A 693 22.71 -30.00 -11.24
C ARG A 693 22.08 -30.35 -9.90
N SER A 694 21.01 -29.67 -9.49
CA SER A 694 20.29 -29.96 -8.25
C SER A 694 19.61 -31.34 -8.29
N GLU A 695 18.97 -31.68 -9.41
CA GLU A 695 18.35 -32.99 -9.62
C GLU A 695 19.38 -34.12 -9.54
N LYS A 696 20.56 -33.95 -10.15
CA LYS A 696 21.66 -34.91 -10.05
C LYS A 696 22.24 -35.05 -8.64
N ILE A 697 22.31 -33.95 -7.87
CA ILE A 697 22.77 -34.02 -6.47
C ILE A 697 21.77 -34.80 -5.61
N GLU A 698 20.47 -34.63 -5.84
CA GLU A 698 19.45 -35.43 -5.14
C GLU A 698 19.45 -36.90 -5.59
N GLU A 699 19.67 -37.19 -6.88
CA GLU A 699 19.88 -38.55 -7.38
C GLU A 699 21.10 -39.22 -6.73
N LEU A 700 22.22 -38.49 -6.64
CA LEU A 700 23.42 -38.94 -5.94
C LEU A 700 23.14 -39.26 -4.47
N LYS A 701 22.35 -38.41 -3.80
CA LYS A 701 21.96 -38.60 -2.40
C LYS A 701 21.06 -39.83 -2.21
N ALA A 702 20.10 -40.05 -3.10
CA ALA A 702 19.24 -41.23 -3.05
C ALA A 702 20.05 -42.53 -3.18
N ILE A 703 20.99 -42.60 -4.13
CA ILE A 703 21.86 -43.76 -4.32
C ILE A 703 22.80 -43.95 -3.12
N TYR A 704 23.29 -42.86 -2.53
CA TYR A 704 24.06 -42.90 -1.29
C TYR A 704 23.26 -43.49 -0.13
N GLU A 705 22.01 -43.07 0.06
CA GLU A 705 21.14 -43.58 1.14
C GLU A 705 20.85 -45.09 0.95
N GLU A 706 20.61 -45.53 -0.29
CA GLU A 706 20.45 -46.95 -0.62
C GLU A 706 21.71 -47.77 -0.29
N ARG A 707 22.89 -47.26 -0.63
CA ARG A 707 24.16 -47.93 -0.33
C ARG A 707 24.47 -47.93 1.17
N ALA A 708 24.18 -46.83 1.87
CA ALA A 708 24.38 -46.70 3.31
C ALA A 708 23.45 -47.60 4.14
N ALA A 709 22.30 -48.02 3.58
CA ALA A 709 21.39 -48.97 4.23
C ALA A 709 21.94 -50.41 4.27
N ILE A 710 22.95 -50.73 3.44
CA ILE A 710 23.61 -52.03 3.43
C ILE A 710 24.61 -52.06 4.60
N LYS A 711 24.30 -52.84 5.65
CA LYS A 711 25.08 -52.90 6.91
C LYS A 711 26.60 -53.10 6.72
N GLU A 712 27.00 -53.89 5.74
CA GLU A 712 28.41 -54.21 5.45
C GLU A 712 29.14 -53.06 4.74
N LEU A 713 28.40 -52.14 4.11
CA LEU A 713 28.93 -51.00 3.35
C LEU A 713 28.73 -49.65 4.08
N ALA A 714 27.90 -49.60 5.12
CA ALA A 714 27.50 -48.36 5.80
C ALA A 714 28.66 -47.51 6.36
N LEU A 715 29.80 -48.13 6.66
CA LEU A 715 31.00 -47.48 7.22
C LEU A 715 32.23 -47.69 6.33
N ASP A 716 32.04 -48.13 5.08
CA ASP A 716 33.15 -48.28 4.14
C ASP A 716 33.66 -46.91 3.67
N GLU A 717 34.90 -46.89 3.19
CA GLU A 717 35.60 -45.66 2.79
C GLU A 717 34.85 -44.92 1.67
N VAL A 718 34.20 -45.66 0.77
CA VAL A 718 33.41 -45.11 -0.34
C VAL A 718 32.15 -44.40 0.17
N THR A 719 31.42 -44.98 1.14
CA THR A 719 30.23 -44.34 1.74
C THR A 719 30.63 -43.08 2.52
N LEU A 720 31.74 -43.12 3.26
CA LEU A 720 32.23 -41.95 3.99
C LEU A 720 32.70 -40.83 3.03
N PHE A 721 33.33 -41.19 1.91
CA PHE A 721 33.71 -40.25 0.86
C PHE A 721 32.47 -39.57 0.26
N TYR A 722 31.47 -40.33 -0.21
CA TYR A 722 30.28 -39.75 -0.83
C TYR A 722 29.42 -38.96 0.14
N LYS A 723 29.44 -39.30 1.44
CA LYS A 723 28.82 -38.45 2.48
C LYS A 723 29.45 -37.06 2.53
N LYS A 724 30.78 -36.96 2.52
CA LYS A 724 31.50 -35.67 2.48
C LYS A 724 31.23 -34.94 1.17
N GLU A 725 31.27 -35.67 0.06
CA GLU A 725 31.11 -35.13 -1.29
C GLU A 725 29.71 -34.56 -1.52
N ILE A 726 28.64 -35.25 -1.11
CA ILE A 726 27.26 -34.75 -1.20
C ILE A 726 27.11 -33.45 -0.41
N ASN A 727 27.66 -33.39 0.81
CA ASN A 727 27.63 -32.16 1.62
C ASN A 727 28.38 -31.01 0.93
N ARG A 728 29.53 -31.28 0.30
CA ARG A 728 30.28 -30.29 -0.49
C ARG A 728 29.44 -29.80 -1.67
N LEU A 729 28.89 -30.70 -2.47
CA LEU A 729 28.09 -30.39 -3.66
C LEU A 729 26.83 -29.58 -3.30
N GLN A 730 26.12 -29.95 -2.22
CA GLN A 730 24.95 -29.21 -1.72
C GLN A 730 25.34 -27.80 -1.26
N SER A 731 26.44 -27.65 -0.51
CA SER A 731 26.95 -26.34 -0.08
C SER A 731 27.35 -25.46 -1.27
N GLU A 732 28.03 -26.02 -2.27
CA GLU A 732 28.38 -25.28 -3.48
C GLU A 732 27.16 -24.84 -4.28
N GLN A 733 26.17 -25.73 -4.41
CA GLN A 733 24.93 -25.43 -5.12
C GLN A 733 24.12 -24.34 -4.42
N LEU A 734 24.11 -24.34 -3.09
CA LEU A 734 23.51 -23.28 -2.28
C LEU A 734 24.20 -21.94 -2.52
N LYS A 735 25.54 -21.88 -2.53
CA LYS A 735 26.29 -20.66 -2.87
C LYS A 735 25.99 -20.14 -4.27
N ALA A 736 25.84 -21.02 -5.27
CA ALA A 736 25.48 -20.64 -6.63
C ALA A 736 24.05 -20.04 -6.70
N ASN A 737 23.10 -20.63 -5.98
CA ASN A 737 21.73 -20.11 -5.87
C ASN A 737 21.69 -18.74 -5.19
N GLU A 738 22.45 -18.55 -4.11
CA GLU A 738 22.59 -17.25 -3.45
C GLU A 738 23.20 -16.20 -4.37
N ALA A 739 24.26 -16.54 -5.12
CA ALA A 739 24.89 -15.63 -6.08
C ALA A 739 23.90 -15.19 -7.17
N LYS A 740 23.15 -16.14 -7.74
CA LYS A 740 22.08 -15.84 -8.70
C LYS A 740 21.01 -14.92 -8.11
N SER A 741 20.52 -15.23 -6.90
CA SER A 741 19.51 -14.42 -6.23
C SER A 741 19.98 -12.99 -5.99
N LYS A 742 21.26 -12.80 -5.61
CA LYS A 742 21.85 -11.46 -5.44
C LYS A 742 21.89 -10.68 -6.74
N LEU A 743 22.25 -11.32 -7.85
CA LEU A 743 22.27 -10.71 -9.17
C LEU A 743 20.86 -10.34 -9.66
N ASP A 744 19.87 -11.19 -9.40
CA ASP A 744 18.46 -10.92 -9.71
C ASP A 744 17.93 -9.69 -8.95
N LEU A 745 18.23 -9.61 -7.65
CA LEU A 745 17.85 -8.45 -6.82
C LEU A 745 18.53 -7.16 -7.30
N LYS A 746 19.83 -7.22 -7.60
CA LYS A 746 20.59 -6.07 -8.11
C LYS A 746 20.03 -5.59 -9.46
N LEU A 747 19.68 -6.51 -10.35
CA LEU A 747 19.09 -6.19 -11.65
C LEU A 747 17.72 -5.50 -11.50
N GLU A 748 16.85 -5.96 -10.61
CA GLU A 748 15.54 -5.32 -10.40
C GLU A 748 15.68 -3.93 -9.77
N ALA A 749 16.61 -3.75 -8.84
CA ALA A 749 16.93 -2.43 -8.28
C ALA A 749 17.42 -1.45 -9.36
N ILE A 750 18.32 -1.89 -10.24
CA ILE A 750 18.79 -1.09 -11.39
C ILE A 750 17.63 -0.71 -12.30
N LYS A 751 16.72 -1.64 -12.60
CA LYS A 751 15.56 -1.41 -13.45
C LYS A 751 14.61 -0.36 -12.86
N VAL A 752 14.29 -0.44 -11.58
CA VAL A 752 13.45 0.55 -10.89
C VAL A 752 14.10 1.93 -10.91
N ALA A 753 15.39 2.01 -10.56
CA ALA A 753 16.13 3.26 -10.60
C ALA A 753 16.24 3.84 -12.02
N THR A 754 16.39 2.99 -13.03
CA THR A 754 16.42 3.40 -14.43
C THR A 754 15.08 4.01 -14.87
N GLU A 755 13.95 3.40 -14.47
CA GLU A 755 12.62 3.96 -14.79
C GLU A 755 12.36 5.28 -14.06
N PHE A 756 12.86 5.44 -12.83
CA PHE A 756 12.79 6.71 -12.12
C PHE A 756 13.52 7.84 -12.87
N GLU A 757 14.76 7.61 -13.28
CA GLU A 757 15.54 8.59 -14.03
C GLU A 757 14.96 8.88 -15.43
N LYS A 758 14.38 7.88 -16.10
CA LYS A 758 13.62 8.10 -17.35
C LYS A 758 12.42 9.00 -17.13
N ARG A 759 11.66 8.79 -16.05
CA ARG A 759 10.50 9.64 -15.71
C ARG A 759 10.92 11.08 -15.41
N ARG A 760 12.06 11.28 -14.73
CA ARG A 760 12.65 12.61 -14.51
C ARG A 760 12.93 13.31 -15.85
N ARG A 761 13.53 12.60 -16.81
CA ARG A 761 13.79 13.09 -18.16
C ARG A 761 12.50 13.43 -18.93
N ILE A 762 11.46 12.59 -18.83
CA ILE A 762 10.15 12.80 -19.48
C ILE A 762 9.43 14.01 -18.88
N LYS A 763 9.40 14.14 -17.55
CA LYS A 763 8.75 15.26 -16.86
C LYS A 763 9.38 16.60 -17.26
N ARG A 764 10.70 16.64 -17.37
CA ARG A 764 11.41 17.82 -17.87
C ARG A 764 11.14 18.11 -19.34
N ALA A 765 11.14 17.10 -20.21
CA ALA A 765 10.80 17.27 -21.61
C ALA A 765 9.36 17.78 -21.81
N ALA A 766 8.43 17.40 -20.93
CA ALA A 766 7.07 17.91 -20.93
C ALA A 766 6.98 19.38 -20.47
N PHE A 767 7.72 19.76 -19.41
CA PHE A 767 7.72 21.12 -18.86
C PHE A 767 8.46 22.12 -19.76
N ASN A 768 9.60 21.73 -20.34
CA ASN A 768 10.37 22.58 -21.24
C ASN A 768 9.68 22.87 -22.59
N ASN A 769 8.61 22.14 -22.94
CA ASN A 769 7.95 22.27 -24.25
C ASN A 769 6.96 23.45 -24.31
N GLU A 770 6.44 23.96 -23.19
CA GLU A 770 5.43 25.03 -23.22
C GLU A 770 6.04 26.39 -23.59
N ASP A 771 7.16 26.76 -22.97
CA ASP A 771 7.89 28.01 -23.24
C ASP A 771 8.58 27.99 -24.61
N ASP A 772 9.13 26.84 -25.02
CA ASP A 772 9.71 26.64 -26.34
C ASP A 772 8.64 26.73 -27.44
N ARG A 773 7.48 26.09 -27.23
CA ARG A 773 6.33 26.18 -28.15
C ARG A 773 5.81 27.63 -28.24
N TYR A 774 5.67 28.34 -27.12
CA TYR A 774 5.27 29.74 -27.12
C TYR A 774 6.25 30.59 -27.94
N SER A 775 7.56 30.41 -27.73
CA SER A 775 8.60 31.12 -28.49
C SER A 775 8.53 30.85 -29.99
N GLN A 776 8.34 29.59 -30.39
CA GLN A 776 8.17 29.19 -31.79
C GLN A 776 6.89 29.76 -32.41
N ASP A 777 5.79 29.75 -31.67
CA ASP A 777 4.49 30.26 -32.10
C ASP A 777 4.51 31.78 -32.29
N ARG A 778 5.16 32.53 -31.38
CA ARG A 778 5.38 33.97 -31.52
C ARG A 778 6.27 34.29 -32.72
N ALA A 779 7.37 33.57 -32.91
CA ALA A 779 8.25 33.74 -34.06
C ALA A 779 7.52 33.45 -35.39
N ARG A 780 6.66 32.42 -35.40
CA ARG A 780 5.86 32.05 -36.56
C ARG A 780 4.80 33.09 -36.90
N LEU A 781 4.07 33.60 -35.91
CA LEU A 781 3.09 34.68 -36.10
C LEU A 781 3.75 35.94 -36.65
N LYS A 782 4.91 36.32 -36.10
CA LYS A 782 5.70 37.45 -36.59
C LYS A 782 6.06 37.28 -38.07
N LYS A 783 6.59 36.11 -38.44
CA LYS A 783 6.92 35.79 -39.83
C LYS A 783 5.68 35.87 -40.73
N LEU A 784 4.53 35.32 -40.31
CA LEU A 784 3.29 35.41 -41.08
C LEU A 784 2.85 36.86 -41.32
N LYS A 785 2.95 37.73 -40.31
CA LYS A 785 2.64 39.16 -40.44
C LYS A 785 3.59 39.89 -41.40
N GLU A 786 4.86 39.50 -41.44
CA GLU A 786 5.87 40.10 -42.31
C GLU A 786 5.81 39.59 -43.77
N THR A 787 5.48 38.30 -43.97
CA THR A 787 5.55 37.66 -45.30
C THR A 787 4.24 37.65 -46.08
N THR A 788 3.10 37.94 -45.44
CA THR A 788 1.79 37.84 -46.09
C THR A 788 1.43 39.14 -46.80
N ALA A 789 1.32 39.10 -48.13
CA ALA A 789 0.83 40.22 -48.93
C ALA A 789 -0.70 40.34 -48.85
N LEU A 790 -1.23 41.54 -49.12
CA LEU A 790 -2.68 41.79 -49.24
C LEU A 790 -3.24 41.02 -50.44
N ALA A 791 -4.41 40.41 -50.27
CA ALA A 791 -5.06 39.66 -51.35
C ALA A 791 -5.66 40.61 -52.41
N GLU A 792 -5.40 40.35 -53.69
CA GLU A 792 -5.97 41.12 -54.82
C GLU A 792 -7.48 40.89 -54.99
N THR A 793 -7.96 39.70 -54.57
CA THR A 793 -9.38 39.34 -54.57
C THR A 793 -9.86 39.14 -53.12
N PRO A 794 -10.99 39.75 -52.72
CA PRO A 794 -11.54 39.56 -51.37
C PRO A 794 -11.99 38.12 -51.14
N TYR A 795 -11.56 37.51 -50.04
CA TYR A 795 -12.02 36.19 -49.62
C TYR A 795 -13.53 36.21 -49.27
N LYS A 796 -14.19 35.07 -49.48
CA LYS A 796 -15.58 34.82 -49.05
C LYS A 796 -15.60 34.04 -47.74
N ALA A 797 -16.76 33.95 -47.10
CA ALA A 797 -16.89 33.25 -45.82
C ALA A 797 -16.57 31.75 -45.94
N GLU A 798 -16.83 31.15 -47.11
CA GLU A 798 -16.56 29.74 -47.39
C GLU A 798 -15.07 29.43 -47.56
N ASP A 799 -14.23 30.45 -47.77
CA ASP A 799 -12.79 30.29 -47.89
C ASP A 799 -12.08 30.14 -46.53
N PHE A 800 -12.80 30.36 -45.42
CA PHE A 800 -12.30 30.27 -44.05
C PHE A 800 -12.71 28.95 -43.41
N ASP A 801 -11.72 28.18 -42.96
CA ASP A 801 -11.93 27.07 -42.04
C ASP A 801 -11.93 27.61 -40.61
N PHE A 802 -13.09 27.62 -39.95
CA PHE A 802 -13.22 28.11 -38.57
C PHE A 802 -12.82 27.07 -37.51
N GLY A 803 -12.54 25.84 -37.94
CA GLY A 803 -12.23 24.70 -37.09
C GLY A 803 -13.43 24.26 -36.24
N GLU A 804 -13.22 24.08 -34.94
CA GLU A 804 -14.24 23.55 -34.03
C GLU A 804 -15.36 24.56 -33.77
N ALA A 805 -16.60 24.14 -34.01
CA ALA A 805 -17.78 24.97 -33.78
C ALA A 805 -17.90 25.38 -32.30
N GLN A 806 -17.83 26.68 -32.05
CA GLN A 806 -18.06 27.24 -30.72
C GLN A 806 -19.58 27.43 -30.49
N GLY A 807 -20.07 27.03 -29.32
CA GLY A 807 -21.47 27.21 -28.92
C GLY A 807 -21.80 28.68 -28.64
N ASN A 808 -23.09 28.98 -28.46
CA ASN A 808 -23.56 30.34 -28.15
C ASN A 808 -23.28 30.79 -26.70
N SER A 809 -22.78 29.90 -25.84
CA SER A 809 -22.44 30.17 -24.44
C SER A 809 -20.98 30.60 -24.30
N ILE A 810 -20.70 31.60 -23.45
CA ILE A 810 -19.34 32.06 -23.13
C ILE A 810 -18.56 30.93 -22.44
N LYS A 811 -17.44 30.51 -23.03
CA LYS A 811 -16.55 29.48 -22.47
C LYS A 811 -15.55 30.12 -21.49
N ILE A 812 -15.28 29.47 -20.36
CA ILE A 812 -14.28 29.92 -19.38
C ILE A 812 -13.06 29.02 -19.46
N LEU A 813 -11.88 29.60 -19.68
CA LEU A 813 -10.57 28.94 -19.64
C LEU A 813 -9.78 29.46 -18.43
N LYS A 814 -9.08 28.56 -17.74
CA LYS A 814 -8.32 28.89 -16.52
C LYS A 814 -6.86 28.54 -16.68
N ASN A 815 -5.98 29.33 -16.03
CA ASN A 815 -4.54 29.08 -15.94
C ASN A 815 -3.85 28.89 -17.31
N ILE A 816 -4.15 29.79 -18.25
CA ILE A 816 -3.51 29.81 -19.57
C ILE A 816 -2.21 30.60 -19.50
N SER A 817 -1.08 29.90 -19.57
CA SER A 817 0.27 30.49 -19.57
C SER A 817 0.45 31.53 -20.69
N HIS A 818 1.18 32.62 -20.40
CA HIS A 818 1.48 33.70 -21.33
C HIS A 818 0.25 34.45 -21.89
N VAL A 819 -0.90 34.36 -21.23
CA VAL A 819 -2.12 35.09 -21.58
C VAL A 819 -2.61 35.88 -20.36
N GLU A 820 -3.30 37.00 -20.57
CA GLU A 820 -3.87 37.79 -19.48
C GLU A 820 -5.32 37.40 -19.21
N SER A 821 -5.80 37.63 -17.99
CA SER A 821 -7.23 37.50 -17.68
C SER A 821 -8.05 38.55 -18.46
N GLY A 822 -9.23 38.16 -18.97
CA GLY A 822 -10.11 39.03 -19.75
C GLY A 822 -11.10 38.28 -20.66
N PHE A 823 -11.86 39.00 -21.47
CA PHE A 823 -12.78 38.46 -22.48
C PHE A 823 -12.19 38.63 -23.88
N TYR A 824 -11.97 37.52 -24.57
CA TYR A 824 -11.34 37.46 -25.88
C TYR A 824 -12.39 37.18 -26.97
N LEU A 825 -12.34 37.96 -28.06
CA LEU A 825 -13.18 37.74 -29.25
C LEU A 825 -12.54 36.70 -30.16
N ILE A 826 -12.92 35.44 -29.97
CA ILE A 826 -12.37 34.31 -30.72
C ILE A 826 -13.06 34.22 -32.08
N ILE A 827 -12.26 34.18 -33.13
CA ILE A 827 -12.73 34.08 -34.51
C ILE A 827 -12.58 32.69 -35.12
N ALA A 828 -11.67 31.85 -34.60
CA ALA A 828 -11.51 30.45 -35.00
C ALA A 828 -10.77 29.64 -33.91
N VAL A 829 -10.99 28.32 -33.90
CA VAL A 829 -10.33 27.38 -32.97
C VAL A 829 -9.81 26.16 -33.73
N HIS A 830 -8.50 25.93 -33.71
CA HIS A 830 -7.86 24.81 -34.41
C HIS A 830 -7.02 23.95 -33.47
N SER A 831 -6.97 22.65 -33.71
CA SER A 831 -6.09 21.72 -32.99
C SER A 831 -4.70 21.59 -33.63
N ASP A 832 -4.51 22.07 -34.86
CA ASP A 832 -3.28 21.89 -35.63
C ASP A 832 -2.67 23.21 -36.11
N VAL A 833 -1.34 23.22 -36.19
CA VAL A 833 -0.52 24.38 -36.57
C VAL A 833 -0.76 24.83 -38.02
N LYS A 834 -1.07 23.89 -38.93
CA LYS A 834 -1.21 24.18 -40.35
C LYS A 834 -2.49 24.94 -40.64
N SER A 835 -3.62 24.48 -40.10
CA SER A 835 -4.92 25.12 -40.23
C SER A 835 -4.93 26.50 -39.54
N ARG A 836 -4.31 26.59 -38.35
CA ARG A 836 -4.07 27.87 -37.67
C ARG A 836 -3.31 28.86 -38.56
N ASP A 837 -2.17 28.44 -39.11
CA ASP A 837 -1.33 29.29 -39.97
C ASP A 837 -2.06 29.73 -41.24
N GLU A 838 -2.84 28.83 -41.86
CA GLU A 838 -3.61 29.13 -43.05
C GLU A 838 -4.73 30.14 -42.77
N PHE A 839 -5.44 29.97 -41.66
CA PHE A 839 -6.47 30.90 -41.21
C PHE A 839 -5.88 32.29 -40.93
N LEU A 840 -4.79 32.36 -40.14
CA LEU A 840 -4.07 33.59 -39.85
C LEU A 840 -3.60 34.30 -41.13
N ARG A 841 -3.06 33.55 -42.10
CA ARG A 841 -2.64 34.12 -43.39
C ARG A 841 -3.80 34.76 -44.14
N LYS A 842 -4.96 34.11 -44.23
CA LYS A 842 -6.15 34.66 -44.91
C LYS A 842 -6.69 35.91 -44.19
N VAL A 843 -6.68 35.92 -42.85
CA VAL A 843 -7.09 37.10 -42.05
C VAL A 843 -6.13 38.28 -42.27
N ILE A 844 -4.82 38.02 -42.26
CA ILE A 844 -3.79 39.06 -42.51
C ILE A 844 -3.90 39.59 -43.95
N ALA A 845 -4.04 38.70 -44.94
CA ALA A 845 -4.21 39.06 -46.35
C ALA A 845 -5.51 39.86 -46.60
N SER A 846 -6.52 39.69 -45.75
CA SER A 846 -7.76 40.51 -45.72
C SER A 846 -7.58 41.89 -45.07
N GLY A 847 -6.34 42.27 -44.69
CA GLY A 847 -6.00 43.56 -44.14
C GLY A 847 -6.14 43.70 -42.62
N ARG A 848 -6.27 42.60 -41.86
CA ARG A 848 -6.36 42.63 -40.39
C ARG A 848 -5.05 42.13 -39.75
N THR A 849 -4.17 43.06 -39.38
CA THR A 849 -2.81 42.76 -38.90
C THR A 849 -2.69 42.57 -37.39
N ASN A 850 -3.69 43.00 -36.61
CA ASN A 850 -3.72 42.85 -35.15
C ASN A 850 -4.26 41.48 -34.68
N VAL A 851 -4.37 40.49 -35.57
CA VAL A 851 -4.75 39.13 -35.21
C VAL A 851 -3.64 38.46 -34.38
N ASP A 852 -4.02 37.71 -33.36
CA ASP A 852 -3.13 36.98 -32.45
C ASP A 852 -3.79 35.63 -32.07
N PHE A 853 -3.06 34.78 -31.35
CA PHE A 853 -3.60 33.53 -30.84
C PHE A 853 -2.90 33.11 -29.56
N PHE A 854 -3.53 32.23 -28.80
CA PHE A 854 -2.91 31.51 -27.70
C PHE A 854 -3.19 30.02 -27.80
N HIS A 855 -2.36 29.21 -27.13
CA HIS A 855 -2.50 27.77 -27.08
C HIS A 855 -2.88 27.34 -25.66
N ASP A 856 -4.01 26.66 -25.54
CA ASP A 856 -4.40 26.02 -24.28
C ASP A 856 -3.81 24.60 -24.22
N VAL A 857 -2.91 24.36 -23.26
CA VAL A 857 -2.29 23.04 -23.04
C VAL A 857 -3.33 21.98 -22.70
N ASN A 858 -4.34 22.33 -21.90
CA ASN A 858 -5.32 21.38 -21.39
C ASN A 858 -6.21 20.84 -22.51
N THR A 859 -6.57 21.70 -23.47
CA THR A 859 -7.40 21.29 -24.61
C THR A 859 -6.61 21.02 -25.88
N SER A 860 -5.29 21.28 -25.90
CA SER A 860 -4.42 21.20 -27.08
C SER A 860 -4.98 21.95 -28.29
N LYS A 861 -5.49 23.16 -28.04
CA LYS A 861 -6.19 23.98 -29.05
C LYS A 861 -5.60 25.39 -29.13
N TYR A 862 -5.55 25.90 -30.35
CA TYR A 862 -5.21 27.27 -30.70
C TYR A 862 -6.49 28.11 -30.80
N TYR A 863 -6.58 29.16 -29.98
CA TYR A 863 -7.67 30.12 -30.01
C TYR A 863 -7.19 31.39 -30.69
N ILE A 864 -7.77 31.72 -31.85
CA ILE A 864 -7.38 32.86 -32.67
C ILE A 864 -8.32 34.03 -32.34
N TYR A 865 -7.75 35.20 -32.05
CA TYR A 865 -8.49 36.42 -31.67
C TYR A 865 -7.87 37.67 -32.30
N TYR A 866 -8.56 38.79 -32.24
CA TYR A 866 -7.97 40.09 -32.60
C TYR A 866 -8.30 41.22 -31.62
N ASP A 867 -9.13 40.94 -30.61
CA ASP A 867 -9.55 41.91 -29.61
C ASP A 867 -9.68 41.25 -28.23
N LYS A 868 -9.39 42.04 -27.20
CA LYS A 868 -9.52 41.70 -25.78
C LYS A 868 -10.23 42.87 -25.10
N VAL A 869 -11.23 42.56 -24.27
CA VAL A 869 -11.92 43.52 -23.41
C VAL A 869 -11.99 43.00 -21.98
N ASP A 870 -12.03 43.90 -21.01
CA ASP A 870 -11.96 43.52 -19.59
C ASP A 870 -13.33 43.22 -18.98
N ASP A 871 -14.43 43.64 -19.64
CA ASP A 871 -15.79 43.47 -19.14
C ASP A 871 -16.73 42.79 -20.16
N ILE A 872 -17.73 42.08 -19.64
CA ILE A 872 -18.69 41.31 -20.44
C ILE A 872 -19.62 42.20 -21.26
N SER A 873 -19.92 43.42 -20.81
CA SER A 873 -20.84 44.33 -21.52
C SER A 873 -20.18 44.83 -22.82
N SER A 874 -18.91 45.19 -22.75
CA SER A 874 -18.09 45.55 -23.90
C SER A 874 -17.90 44.37 -24.86
N ALA A 875 -17.73 43.15 -24.33
CA ALA A 875 -17.58 41.94 -25.16
C ALA A 875 -18.85 41.65 -25.98
N ASN A 876 -20.02 41.72 -25.33
CA ASN A 876 -21.31 41.53 -26.00
C ASN A 876 -21.56 42.62 -27.05
N ARG A 877 -21.27 43.88 -26.73
CA ARG A 877 -21.38 44.99 -27.69
C ARG A 877 -20.47 44.78 -28.90
N ALA A 878 -19.23 44.34 -28.69
CA ALA A 878 -18.30 44.08 -29.77
C ALA A 878 -18.77 42.92 -30.68
N LEU A 879 -19.40 41.89 -30.10
CA LEU A 879 -20.01 40.78 -30.83
C LEU A 879 -21.22 41.22 -31.66
N GLU A 880 -22.07 42.11 -31.12
CA GLU A 880 -23.20 42.71 -31.85
C GLU A 880 -22.72 43.62 -33.00
N THR A 881 -21.62 44.33 -32.80
CA THR A 881 -21.05 45.26 -33.80
C THR A 881 -19.95 44.64 -34.68
N LYS A 882 -19.82 43.31 -34.71
CA LYS A 882 -18.70 42.60 -35.37
C LYS A 882 -18.53 42.88 -36.87
N GLY A 883 -19.50 43.52 -37.51
CA GLY A 883 -19.47 43.86 -38.94
C GLY A 883 -19.57 42.64 -39.86
N ASN A 884 -19.53 42.88 -41.17
CA ASN A 884 -19.81 41.85 -42.18
C ASN A 884 -18.55 41.30 -42.87
N ARG A 885 -17.41 41.28 -42.16
CA ARG A 885 -16.17 40.72 -42.70
C ARG A 885 -16.27 39.18 -42.73
N PRO A 886 -15.78 38.52 -43.80
CA PRO A 886 -15.88 37.07 -43.97
C PRO A 886 -15.41 36.25 -42.76
N TYR A 887 -14.29 36.64 -42.14
CA TYR A 887 -13.71 35.94 -40.99
C TYR A 887 -14.43 36.19 -39.65
N ASN A 888 -15.47 37.04 -39.60
CA ASN A 888 -16.27 37.30 -38.40
C ASN A 888 -17.53 36.43 -38.31
N GLY A 889 -17.75 35.55 -39.29
CA GLY A 889 -18.96 34.73 -39.41
C GLY A 889 -19.26 33.87 -38.18
N LYS A 890 -18.22 33.31 -37.54
CA LYS A 890 -18.33 32.40 -36.37
C LYS A 890 -17.69 32.96 -35.09
N MET A 891 -17.61 34.28 -34.98
CA MET A 891 -17.05 34.94 -33.80
C MET A 891 -17.80 34.57 -32.52
N THR A 892 -17.06 34.30 -31.44
CA THR A 892 -17.57 33.97 -30.10
C THR A 892 -16.73 34.64 -29.01
N ILE A 893 -17.20 34.61 -27.76
CA ILE A 893 -16.52 35.19 -26.60
C ILE A 893 -15.98 34.06 -25.72
N VAL A 894 -14.70 34.15 -25.35
CA VAL A 894 -14.06 33.27 -24.36
C VAL A 894 -13.52 34.11 -23.21
N LYS A 895 -13.84 33.73 -21.97
CA LYS A 895 -13.32 34.34 -20.75
C LYS A 895 -12.07 33.59 -20.29
N ILE A 896 -11.00 34.30 -19.97
CA ILE A 896 -9.78 33.75 -19.39
C ILE A 896 -9.63 34.23 -17.95
N GLU A 897 -9.38 33.29 -17.04
CA GLU A 897 -9.14 33.50 -15.61
C GLU A 897 -7.81 32.88 -15.19
N ASN A 898 -6.77 33.70 -15.09
CA ASN A 898 -5.46 33.30 -14.58
C ASN A 898 -5.33 33.75 -13.12
N GLN A 899 -4.87 32.82 -12.26
CA GLN A 899 -4.65 33.05 -10.83
C GLN A 899 -3.27 33.62 -10.52
#